data_AF-A0A9D5IG58-F1
#
_entry.id   AF-A0A9D5IG58-F1
#
_cell.length_a   1.000
_cell.length_b   1.000
_cell.length_c   1.000
_cell.angle_alpha   90.00
_cell.angle_beta   90.00
_cell.angle_gamma   90.00
#
_symmetry.space_group_name_H-M   'P 1'
#
loop_
_entity.id
_entity.type
_entity.pdbx_description
1 polymer ?
#
loop_
_entity_poly.entity_id
_entity_poly.type
_entity_poly.pdbx_seq_one_letter_code
_entity_poly.pdbx_strand_id
1 'polypeptide(L)'
;MTRVDICGGLCFPLALSCLLMSGGNALAQVPNPVLNTVHPPGGQAGTSATVVLDGTGLDGLREVHTTVPQLTAKRLDANRFRLDIPAGTPAGVYDIRAVGTHGMSSPRTFVVGNRAEALEADPNESFDTAQDVPLDVTVSGRVEKPGDIDHFKFKAKAGQRVVLDCSAERIDSKLRAVLEVHDASGKRLAANRGYAGIDPIIDFLVPADGAYFVKVFDLGYLGSPSHFYRLDIDTKPRVEFAVPCVVTRGKPTKVKLYGRNLTPREPAKGLSLDWVEVEITPPEAGRHDHLPLRLRPAQMTLDGFAYHFPGSHAPLLMGVTDVPVVSAVEDNRDSEHAHELTAPCEVCGQLTEGDERHWYAVRARRGEVLWLEALGTRIGSPVDLDVVVLDPTGKTELLKFTGTLDNVGGVRFPTAHPDPAGRWVAPADGRYLIQVRNLTGGLNRDPRRLYRLSVRREDPDFHLVVVPRQADQPAGLNLMPGGREVLDVLAVRHRGLSGPIRVRAENLPPGIECLDAWIGPGQDRGVVVVTADRECPGFVGGLNLVGVFSEGGTTITRPAKGGAMIWRGLPIPAGRLTQEIPLATASEAKLLLTASPAEAAIDQESVLDVAIDLEQRFAGATGPIHLTGIGLPKVAGHSTATIPAGSTRGWISFAFPTSLPPGPYTFAVQAETTIPVPGAKGAKPTQVAVTVVSNPITVTVRPARIVLEIDPRTPTKIARGKIIQLRFTAERKQGFIGKVHTELVAPGGVVGLRGRGVTLVGQSDSGTLQVIATEDAPLGRHLFLRLDAVGTVEDQPVYRGSRFVELEITE
;
A
#
# COMPACT_ATOMS: atom_id res chain seq x y z
N MET A 1 16.39 57.85 -8.82
CA MET A 1 17.66 58.51 -8.40
C MET A 1 18.39 57.49 -7.56
N THR A 2 19.55 56.94 -7.88
CA THR A 2 20.66 57.44 -8.71
C THR A 2 21.48 56.20 -9.13
N ARG A 3 21.87 56.13 -10.42
CA ARG A 3 22.94 55.24 -10.90
C ARG A 3 24.29 55.78 -10.43
N VAL A 4 25.21 54.89 -10.07
CA VAL A 4 26.66 55.13 -10.22
C VAL A 4 27.27 53.88 -10.86
N ASP A 5 28.08 54.16 -11.86
CA ASP A 5 28.70 53.28 -12.83
C ASP A 5 30.21 53.14 -12.54
N ILE A 6 30.73 51.92 -12.79
CA ILE A 6 31.95 51.61 -13.57
C ILE A 6 33.37 51.59 -12.91
N CYS A 7 33.99 50.42 -13.16
CA CYS A 7 35.41 50.08 -13.44
C CYS A 7 36.41 49.72 -12.33
N GLY A 8 37.06 48.57 -12.54
CA GLY A 8 38.36 48.19 -12.00
C GLY A 8 38.61 46.69 -12.09
N GLY A 9 38.99 46.18 -13.26
CA GLY A 9 39.36 44.77 -13.45
C GLY A 9 40.75 44.42 -12.94
N LEU A 10 40.97 43.17 -12.56
CA LEU A 10 42.28 42.51 -12.61
C LEU A 10 42.12 40.97 -12.60
N CYS A 11 42.95 40.31 -13.41
CA CYS A 11 43.00 38.89 -13.74
C CYS A 11 43.08 37.91 -12.55
N PHE A 12 42.44 36.72 -12.70
CA PHE A 12 42.92 35.45 -12.14
C PHE A 12 42.60 34.28 -13.09
N PRO A 13 43.45 33.22 -13.17
CA PRO A 13 43.42 32.21 -14.23
C PRO A 13 42.61 30.95 -13.87
N LEU A 14 42.19 30.25 -14.93
CA LEU A 14 41.74 28.85 -15.02
C LEU A 14 41.25 28.16 -13.73
N ALA A 15 39.93 28.10 -13.55
CA ALA A 15 39.29 27.09 -12.72
C ALA A 15 39.15 25.79 -13.53
N LEU A 16 39.88 24.76 -13.09
CA LEU A 16 39.79 23.38 -13.55
C LEU A 16 38.39 22.83 -13.21
N SER A 17 37.55 22.65 -14.23
CA SER A 17 36.24 22.00 -14.09
C SER A 17 36.41 20.56 -13.62
N CYS A 18 36.14 20.30 -12.32
CA CYS A 18 35.90 18.95 -11.83
C CYS A 18 34.62 18.41 -12.46
N LEU A 19 34.76 17.68 -13.57
CA LEU A 19 33.77 16.73 -14.04
C LEU A 19 33.56 15.68 -12.94
N LEU A 20 32.52 15.84 -12.14
CA LEU A 20 31.93 14.75 -11.37
C LEU A 20 31.31 13.79 -12.39
N MET A 21 32.12 12.85 -12.86
CA MET A 21 31.60 11.66 -13.52
C MET A 21 30.77 10.89 -12.50
N SER A 22 29.46 11.03 -12.59
CA SER A 22 28.49 10.10 -12.04
C SER A 22 28.68 8.74 -12.72
N GLY A 23 29.69 7.99 -12.27
CA GLY A 23 29.82 6.58 -12.57
C GLY A 23 28.63 5.87 -11.94
N GLY A 24 27.65 5.49 -12.76
CA GLY A 24 26.60 4.59 -12.33
C GLY A 24 27.25 3.29 -11.88
N ASN A 25 27.23 3.05 -10.56
CA ASN A 25 27.54 1.72 -10.04
C ASN A 25 26.50 0.76 -10.62
N ALA A 26 26.93 -0.12 -11.51
CA ALA A 26 26.12 -1.22 -11.99
C ALA A 26 25.80 -2.12 -10.79
N LEU A 27 24.55 -2.03 -10.31
CA LEU A 27 24.00 -2.98 -9.36
C LEU A 27 23.84 -4.32 -10.08
N ALA A 28 24.61 -5.33 -9.72
CA ALA A 28 24.34 -6.72 -10.10
C ALA A 28 23.57 -7.49 -8.99
N GLN A 29 22.73 -6.77 -8.23
CA GLN A 29 21.52 -7.40 -7.74
C GLN A 29 20.75 -7.87 -8.97
N VAL A 30 20.21 -9.10 -8.93
CA VAL A 30 19.31 -9.59 -9.99
C VAL A 30 18.28 -8.49 -10.25
N PRO A 31 18.24 -7.89 -11.45
CA PRO A 31 17.41 -6.72 -11.69
C PRO A 31 15.95 -7.13 -11.45
N ASN A 32 15.26 -6.42 -10.55
CA ASN A 32 13.83 -6.64 -10.35
C ASN A 32 13.11 -6.18 -11.63
N PRO A 33 12.42 -7.07 -12.37
CA PRO A 33 11.81 -6.68 -13.63
C PRO A 33 10.72 -5.63 -13.42
N VAL A 34 10.69 -4.60 -14.25
CA VAL A 34 9.69 -3.53 -14.21
C VAL A 34 9.01 -3.45 -15.56
N LEU A 35 7.69 -3.64 -15.58
CA LEU A 35 6.87 -3.43 -16.76
C LEU A 35 6.37 -1.99 -16.73
N ASN A 36 6.79 -1.19 -17.71
CA ASN A 36 6.42 0.21 -17.83
C ASN A 36 5.14 0.37 -18.64
N THR A 37 4.97 -0.39 -19.72
CA THR A 37 3.80 -0.28 -20.60
C THR A 37 3.42 -1.64 -21.19
N VAL A 38 2.14 -1.77 -21.53
CA VAL A 38 1.60 -2.82 -22.41
C VAL A 38 0.84 -2.09 -23.51
N HIS A 39 1.15 -2.37 -24.77
CA HIS A 39 0.48 -1.69 -25.90
C HIS A 39 0.05 -2.65 -27.01
N PRO A 40 -1.23 -2.61 -27.42
CA PRO A 40 -2.31 -1.83 -26.83
C PRO A 40 -2.58 -2.23 -25.36
N PRO A 41 -3.06 -1.30 -24.50
CA PRO A 41 -3.31 -1.56 -23.09
C PRO A 41 -4.60 -2.35 -22.84
N GLY A 42 -5.14 -3.02 -23.84
CA GLY A 42 -6.39 -3.77 -23.76
C GLY A 42 -6.78 -4.45 -25.06
N GLY A 43 -7.93 -5.14 -25.04
CA GLY A 43 -8.52 -5.77 -26.21
C GLY A 43 -9.97 -6.21 -25.97
N GLN A 44 -10.64 -6.62 -27.04
CA GLN A 44 -12.05 -7.02 -26.99
C GLN A 44 -12.22 -8.48 -26.55
N ALA A 45 -13.16 -8.75 -25.65
CA ALA A 45 -13.54 -10.11 -25.28
C ALA A 45 -13.94 -10.94 -26.51
N GLY A 46 -13.44 -12.18 -26.60
CA GLY A 46 -13.66 -13.07 -27.75
C GLY A 46 -12.74 -12.83 -28.95
N THR A 47 -11.72 -11.99 -28.80
CA THR A 47 -10.76 -11.67 -29.88
C THR A 47 -9.31 -11.91 -29.44
N SER A 48 -8.38 -11.73 -30.37
CA SER A 48 -6.94 -11.79 -30.10
C SER A 48 -6.30 -10.41 -30.27
N ALA A 49 -5.48 -10.00 -29.31
CA ALA A 49 -4.69 -8.77 -29.38
C ALA A 49 -3.20 -9.11 -29.45
N THR A 50 -2.45 -8.45 -30.34
CA THR A 50 -0.98 -8.52 -30.31
C THR A 50 -0.47 -7.34 -29.50
N VAL A 51 0.17 -7.62 -28.36
CA VAL A 51 0.71 -6.62 -27.44
C VAL A 51 2.23 -6.59 -27.46
N VAL A 52 2.79 -5.40 -27.24
CA VAL A 52 4.21 -5.14 -26.98
C VAL A 52 4.36 -4.84 -25.48
N LEU A 53 5.32 -5.51 -24.83
CA LEU A 53 5.65 -5.32 -23.41
C LEU A 53 6.95 -4.53 -23.29
N ASP A 54 6.90 -3.30 -22.79
CA ASP A 54 8.10 -2.47 -22.62
C ASP A 54 8.42 -2.23 -21.15
N GLY A 55 9.71 -2.26 -20.81
CA GLY A 55 10.15 -2.22 -19.43
C GLY A 55 11.65 -2.37 -19.26
N THR A 56 12.09 -2.51 -18.01
CA THR A 56 13.50 -2.72 -17.65
C THR A 56 13.68 -4.07 -16.96
N GLY A 57 14.82 -4.75 -17.19
CA GLY A 57 15.08 -6.07 -16.60
C GLY A 57 14.20 -7.20 -17.17
N LEU A 58 13.61 -7.00 -18.35
CA LEU A 58 12.74 -7.96 -19.04
C LEU A 58 13.53 -8.97 -19.89
N ASP A 59 14.74 -9.35 -19.49
CA ASP A 59 15.53 -10.32 -20.25
C ASP A 59 14.88 -11.71 -20.26
N GLY A 60 14.96 -12.40 -21.39
CA GLY A 60 14.47 -13.78 -21.51
C GLY A 60 12.96 -13.95 -21.32
N LEU A 61 12.14 -12.96 -21.74
CA LEU A 61 10.68 -13.07 -21.69
C LEU A 61 10.19 -14.40 -22.25
N ARG A 62 9.34 -15.07 -21.49
CA ARG A 62 8.82 -16.40 -21.82
C ARG A 62 7.31 -16.50 -21.71
N GLU A 63 6.72 -15.73 -20.79
CA GLU A 63 5.30 -15.86 -20.43
C GLU A 63 4.74 -14.50 -19.99
N VAL A 64 3.41 -14.40 -20.06
CA VAL A 64 2.61 -13.33 -19.48
C VAL A 64 1.77 -13.92 -18.37
N HIS A 65 1.91 -13.38 -17.16
CA HIS A 65 1.01 -13.70 -16.06
C HIS A 65 -0.11 -12.67 -16.00
N THR A 66 -1.35 -13.12 -15.93
CA THR A 66 -2.52 -12.24 -15.92
C THR A 66 -3.66 -12.82 -15.08
N THR A 67 -4.48 -11.92 -14.56
CA THR A 67 -5.71 -12.22 -13.85
C THR A 67 -6.95 -12.17 -14.75
N VAL A 68 -6.79 -11.96 -16.06
CA VAL A 68 -7.87 -12.14 -17.04
C VAL A 68 -8.26 -13.63 -17.05
N PRO A 69 -9.53 -13.99 -16.73
CA PRO A 69 -9.93 -15.38 -16.63
C PRO A 69 -9.70 -16.14 -17.94
N GLN A 70 -8.96 -17.25 -17.85
CA GLN A 70 -8.72 -18.20 -18.95
C GLN A 70 -8.05 -17.59 -20.19
N LEU A 71 -7.42 -16.41 -20.08
CA LEU A 71 -6.64 -15.83 -21.17
C LEU A 71 -5.45 -16.72 -21.50
N THR A 72 -5.18 -16.92 -22.79
CA THR A 72 -3.95 -17.59 -23.24
C THR A 72 -3.02 -16.59 -23.91
N ALA A 73 -1.73 -16.65 -23.57
CA ALA A 73 -0.70 -15.80 -24.14
C ALA A 73 0.31 -16.64 -24.94
N LYS A 74 0.55 -16.26 -26.19
CA LYS A 74 1.57 -16.86 -27.06
C LYS A 74 2.64 -15.82 -27.38
N ARG A 75 3.88 -16.09 -27.00
CA ARG A 75 5.02 -15.28 -27.44
C ARG A 75 5.17 -15.35 -28.96
N LEU A 76 5.32 -14.20 -29.60
CA LEU A 76 5.55 -14.10 -31.05
C LEU A 76 7.04 -13.97 -31.33
N ASP A 77 7.64 -12.89 -30.83
CA ASP A 77 9.06 -12.55 -30.96
C ASP A 77 9.44 -11.59 -29.82
N ALA A 78 10.73 -11.39 -29.54
CA ALA A 78 11.25 -10.41 -28.59
C ALA A 78 10.35 -10.18 -27.35
N ASN A 79 9.68 -9.02 -27.31
CA ASN A 79 8.72 -8.58 -26.29
C ASN A 79 7.26 -8.53 -26.78
N ARG A 80 6.96 -9.18 -27.91
CA ARG A 80 5.62 -9.27 -28.51
C ARG A 80 4.90 -10.55 -28.15
N PHE A 81 3.65 -10.41 -27.73
CA PHE A 81 2.78 -11.52 -27.36
C PHE A 81 1.41 -11.39 -28.05
N ARG A 82 0.87 -12.50 -28.54
CA ARG A 82 -0.55 -12.61 -28.89
C ARG A 82 -1.31 -13.06 -27.64
N LEU A 83 -2.29 -12.27 -27.23
CA LEU A 83 -3.21 -12.58 -26.14
C LEU A 83 -4.56 -12.96 -26.74
N ASP A 84 -5.02 -14.18 -26.51
CA ASP A 84 -6.33 -14.64 -26.92
C ASP A 84 -7.29 -14.50 -25.75
N ILE A 85 -8.25 -13.58 -25.86
CA ILE A 85 -9.18 -13.20 -24.79
C ILE A 85 -10.47 -14.03 -24.96
N PRO A 86 -10.84 -14.89 -24.00
CA PRO A 86 -12.01 -15.74 -24.13
C PRO A 86 -13.31 -14.94 -24.35
N ALA A 87 -14.22 -15.51 -25.13
CA ALA A 87 -15.57 -14.99 -25.24
C ALA A 87 -16.27 -15.06 -23.88
N GLY A 88 -17.03 -14.04 -23.51
CA GLY A 88 -17.72 -13.97 -22.22
C GLY A 88 -16.84 -13.48 -21.06
N THR A 89 -15.56 -13.17 -21.29
CA THR A 89 -14.73 -12.47 -20.30
C THR A 89 -15.42 -11.15 -19.92
N PRO A 90 -15.71 -10.89 -18.63
CA PRO A 90 -16.32 -9.64 -18.21
C PRO A 90 -15.48 -8.44 -18.63
N ALA A 91 -16.13 -7.39 -19.15
CA ALA A 91 -15.41 -6.16 -19.44
C ALA A 91 -14.97 -5.49 -18.14
N GLY A 92 -13.75 -4.96 -18.13
CA GLY A 92 -13.15 -4.30 -16.97
C GLY A 92 -11.63 -4.32 -17.00
N VAL A 93 -11.02 -4.07 -15.85
CA VAL A 93 -9.57 -3.87 -15.70
C VAL A 93 -8.93 -5.03 -14.95
N TYR A 94 -7.87 -5.59 -15.53
CA TYR A 94 -7.15 -6.75 -14.99
C TYR A 94 -5.66 -6.45 -14.84
N ASP A 95 -4.94 -7.29 -14.10
CA ASP A 95 -3.49 -7.23 -13.96
C ASP A 95 -2.80 -8.01 -15.08
N ILE A 96 -1.73 -7.44 -15.63
CA ILE A 96 -0.82 -8.11 -16.55
C ILE A 96 0.62 -7.88 -16.09
N ARG A 97 1.44 -8.93 -16.21
CA ARG A 97 2.84 -8.96 -15.82
C ARG A 97 3.66 -9.72 -16.85
N ALA A 98 4.90 -9.28 -17.03
CA ALA A 98 5.85 -9.97 -17.87
C ALA A 98 6.70 -10.92 -17.01
N VAL A 99 6.94 -12.14 -17.52
CA VAL A 99 7.77 -13.14 -16.85
C VAL A 99 8.97 -13.45 -17.72
N GLY A 100 10.17 -13.31 -17.15
CA GLY A 100 11.45 -13.56 -17.81
C GLY A 100 12.45 -14.30 -16.91
N THR A 101 13.73 -14.17 -17.23
CA THR A 101 14.84 -14.84 -16.54
C THR A 101 14.95 -14.42 -15.07
N HIS A 102 14.68 -13.15 -14.77
CA HIS A 102 14.82 -12.57 -13.44
C HIS A 102 13.53 -12.61 -12.60
N GLY A 103 12.56 -13.42 -13.04
CA GLY A 103 11.25 -13.55 -12.43
C GLY A 103 10.18 -12.70 -13.12
N MET A 104 9.21 -12.26 -12.35
CA MET A 104 8.02 -11.53 -12.77
C MET A 104 8.14 -10.03 -12.50
N SER A 105 7.53 -9.24 -13.38
CA SER A 105 7.56 -7.79 -13.30
C SER A 105 6.58 -7.18 -12.29
N SER A 106 6.76 -5.88 -12.03
CA SER A 106 5.68 -4.99 -11.54
C SER A 106 4.42 -5.10 -12.43
N PRO A 107 3.22 -4.81 -11.90
CA PRO A 107 2.00 -4.92 -12.69
C PRO A 107 1.79 -3.70 -13.60
N ARG A 108 1.03 -3.95 -14.67
CA ARG A 108 0.26 -2.93 -15.38
C ARG A 108 -1.19 -3.39 -15.51
N THR A 109 -2.09 -2.46 -15.77
CA THR A 109 -3.46 -2.80 -16.13
C THR A 109 -3.55 -3.29 -17.57
N PHE A 110 -4.44 -4.23 -17.82
CA PHE A 110 -4.92 -4.63 -19.15
C PHE A 110 -6.45 -4.56 -19.16
N VAL A 111 -7.01 -3.80 -20.10
CA VAL A 111 -8.46 -3.60 -20.19
C VAL A 111 -9.08 -4.64 -21.12
N VAL A 112 -10.04 -5.40 -20.62
CA VAL A 112 -10.92 -6.19 -21.48
C VAL A 112 -12.15 -5.36 -21.79
N GLY A 113 -12.36 -5.07 -23.07
CA GLY A 113 -13.48 -4.29 -23.58
C GLY A 113 -14.56 -5.15 -24.26
N ASN A 114 -15.67 -4.52 -24.59
CA ASN A 114 -16.79 -5.09 -25.35
C ASN A 114 -17.19 -4.20 -26.54
N ARG A 115 -16.26 -3.40 -27.05
CA ARG A 115 -16.38 -2.60 -28.27
C ARG A 115 -15.41 -3.13 -29.31
N ALA A 116 -15.62 -2.74 -30.57
CA ALA A 116 -14.61 -3.00 -31.59
C ALA A 116 -13.32 -2.25 -31.23
N GLU A 117 -12.16 -2.87 -31.42
CA GLU A 117 -10.87 -2.24 -31.16
C GLU A 117 -10.33 -1.57 -32.42
N ALA A 118 -9.77 -0.37 -32.25
CA ALA A 118 -8.92 0.29 -33.24
C ALA A 118 -7.59 0.68 -32.57
N LEU A 119 -6.51 0.67 -33.36
CA LEU A 119 -5.25 1.29 -32.96
C LEU A 119 -5.18 2.66 -33.63
N GLU A 120 -4.61 3.60 -32.90
CA GLU A 120 -4.13 4.84 -33.47
C GLU A 120 -3.19 4.57 -34.67
N ALA A 121 -3.31 5.41 -35.69
CA ALA A 121 -2.47 5.36 -36.88
C ALA A 121 -2.03 6.77 -37.30
N ASP A 122 -0.71 6.97 -37.35
CA ASP A 122 -0.09 8.21 -37.81
C ASP A 122 -0.07 8.35 -39.34
N PRO A 123 -0.07 9.59 -39.88
CA PRO A 123 -0.19 10.85 -39.14
C PRO A 123 -1.65 11.17 -38.78
N ASN A 124 -1.90 11.70 -37.58
CA ASN A 124 -3.22 12.14 -37.10
C ASN A 124 -3.16 13.46 -36.30
N GLU A 125 -2.09 14.25 -36.46
CA GLU A 125 -1.79 15.38 -35.58
C GLU A 125 -2.58 16.66 -35.89
N SER A 126 -3.48 16.62 -36.87
CA SER A 126 -4.27 17.76 -37.32
C SER A 126 -5.69 17.37 -37.73
N PHE A 127 -6.57 18.35 -37.87
CA PHE A 127 -7.93 18.13 -38.39
C PHE A 127 -7.94 17.50 -39.79
N ASP A 128 -6.98 17.87 -40.65
CA ASP A 128 -6.93 17.39 -42.04
C ASP A 128 -6.42 15.94 -42.13
N THR A 129 -5.64 15.51 -41.13
CA THR A 129 -5.08 14.15 -41.03
C THR A 129 -5.84 13.27 -40.03
N ALA A 130 -6.94 13.74 -39.45
CA ALA A 130 -7.68 13.03 -38.42
C ALA A 130 -8.08 11.61 -38.87
N GLN A 131 -7.78 10.61 -38.04
CA GLN A 131 -8.06 9.21 -38.34
C GLN A 131 -9.58 8.94 -38.34
N ASP A 132 -10.13 8.47 -39.46
CA ASP A 132 -11.53 8.05 -39.54
C ASP A 132 -11.74 6.77 -38.69
N VAL A 133 -12.68 6.83 -37.75
CA VAL A 133 -13.08 5.72 -36.88
C VAL A 133 -14.60 5.54 -36.85
N PRO A 134 -15.11 4.31 -36.74
CA PRO A 134 -16.55 4.08 -36.63
C PRO A 134 -17.08 4.48 -35.24
N LEU A 135 -18.41 4.57 -35.09
CA LEU A 135 -19.03 4.56 -33.76
C LEU A 135 -18.95 3.16 -33.14
N ASP A 136 -19.10 3.10 -31.82
CA ASP A 136 -19.04 1.87 -31.01
C ASP A 136 -17.66 1.20 -31.05
N VAL A 137 -16.63 2.04 -31.01
CA VAL A 137 -15.21 1.67 -31.06
C VAL A 137 -14.48 2.10 -29.79
N THR A 138 -13.46 1.35 -29.41
CA THR A 138 -12.40 1.79 -28.49
C THR A 138 -11.10 1.94 -29.28
N VAL A 139 -10.54 3.15 -29.27
CA VAL A 139 -9.23 3.45 -29.87
C VAL A 139 -8.16 3.38 -28.80
N SER A 140 -7.10 2.60 -29.02
CA SER A 140 -5.89 2.63 -28.18
C SER A 140 -4.83 3.51 -28.84
N GLY A 141 -4.40 4.56 -28.15
CA GLY A 141 -3.41 5.52 -28.64
C GLY A 141 -2.37 5.92 -27.59
N ARG A 142 -1.42 6.76 -28.00
CA ARG A 142 -0.30 7.26 -27.20
C ARG A 142 0.08 8.67 -27.64
N VAL A 143 0.13 9.58 -26.67
CA VAL A 143 0.81 10.87 -26.82
C VAL A 143 2.32 10.61 -26.70
N GLU A 144 2.96 10.23 -27.81
CA GLU A 144 4.31 9.62 -27.85
C GLU A 144 5.43 10.61 -27.50
N LYS A 145 5.19 11.92 -27.68
CA LYS A 145 6.17 12.99 -27.46
C LYS A 145 5.52 14.26 -26.91
N PRO A 146 6.26 15.17 -26.25
CA PRO A 146 5.71 16.45 -25.82
C PRO A 146 5.12 17.25 -26.98
N GLY A 147 3.94 17.82 -26.76
CA GLY A 147 3.19 18.59 -27.77
C GLY A 147 2.42 17.75 -28.79
N ASP A 148 2.41 16.42 -28.67
CA ASP A 148 1.64 15.52 -29.52
C ASP A 148 0.13 15.64 -29.25
N ILE A 149 -0.67 15.57 -30.32
CA ILE A 149 -2.11 15.82 -30.28
C ILE A 149 -2.81 14.91 -31.29
N ASP A 150 -3.64 14.01 -30.81
CA ASP A 150 -4.22 12.98 -31.65
C ASP A 150 -5.64 13.40 -32.07
N HIS A 151 -5.92 13.36 -33.38
CA HIS A 151 -7.23 13.70 -33.93
C HIS A 151 -7.92 12.46 -34.53
N PHE A 152 -9.17 12.25 -34.13
CA PHE A 152 -10.05 11.21 -34.67
C PHE A 152 -11.29 11.83 -35.27
N LYS A 153 -11.89 11.16 -36.26
CA LYS A 153 -13.09 11.61 -36.94
C LYS A 153 -14.14 10.51 -36.96
N PHE A 154 -15.36 10.83 -36.55
CA PHE A 154 -16.50 9.92 -36.59
C PHE A 154 -17.72 10.58 -37.20
N LYS A 155 -18.67 9.78 -37.69
CA LYS A 155 -19.96 10.25 -38.22
C LYS A 155 -21.07 9.93 -37.24
N ALA A 156 -21.97 10.89 -37.03
CA ALA A 156 -23.13 10.70 -36.17
C ALA A 156 -24.37 11.45 -36.72
N LYS A 157 -25.54 11.09 -36.22
CA LYS A 157 -26.84 11.65 -36.59
C LYS A 157 -27.38 12.56 -35.49
N ALA A 158 -28.10 13.59 -35.87
CA ALA A 158 -28.77 14.52 -34.97
C ALA A 158 -29.60 13.77 -33.92
N GLY A 159 -29.49 14.18 -32.67
CA GLY A 159 -30.18 13.58 -31.53
C GLY A 159 -29.57 12.28 -30.99
N GLN A 160 -28.56 11.69 -31.65
CA GLN A 160 -27.79 10.60 -31.03
C GLN A 160 -27.02 11.12 -29.81
N ARG A 161 -26.99 10.32 -28.74
CA ARG A 161 -26.15 10.57 -27.57
C ARG A 161 -24.88 9.72 -27.68
N VAL A 162 -23.79 10.34 -28.10
CA VAL A 162 -22.47 9.72 -28.19
C VAL A 162 -21.71 10.04 -26.91
N VAL A 163 -21.20 9.00 -26.22
CA VAL A 163 -20.31 9.20 -25.08
C VAL A 163 -18.88 9.00 -25.55
N LEU A 164 -18.05 10.00 -25.26
CA LEU A 164 -16.61 9.91 -25.44
C LEU A 164 -15.96 9.78 -24.06
N ASP A 165 -15.26 8.67 -23.83
CA ASP A 165 -14.66 8.35 -22.54
C ASP A 165 -13.18 8.01 -22.75
N CYS A 166 -12.29 8.88 -22.26
CA CYS A 166 -10.85 8.69 -22.39
C CYS A 166 -10.29 8.18 -21.06
N SER A 167 -9.93 6.90 -21.03
CA SER A 167 -9.28 6.27 -19.88
C SER A 167 -7.77 6.45 -19.96
N ALA A 168 -7.19 7.05 -18.93
CA ALA A 168 -5.74 7.23 -18.78
C ALA A 168 -5.29 6.87 -17.36
N GLU A 169 -5.62 7.68 -16.35
CA GLU A 169 -5.30 7.40 -14.94
C GLU A 169 -5.90 6.06 -14.49
N ARG A 170 -7.13 5.76 -14.92
CA ARG A 170 -7.82 4.51 -14.61
C ARG A 170 -7.16 3.27 -15.22
N ILE A 171 -6.18 3.44 -16.10
CA ILE A 171 -5.40 2.39 -16.76
C ILE A 171 -3.89 2.56 -16.56
N ASP A 172 -3.46 3.15 -15.44
CA ASP A 172 -2.05 3.30 -15.07
C ASP A 172 -1.22 4.21 -16.02
N SER A 173 -1.86 5.01 -16.88
CA SER A 173 -1.16 5.98 -17.73
C SER A 173 -0.63 7.19 -16.96
N LYS A 174 0.43 7.82 -17.48
CA LYS A 174 0.90 9.14 -17.02
C LYS A 174 0.13 10.29 -17.65
N LEU A 175 -0.64 10.03 -18.71
CA LEU A 175 -1.38 11.05 -19.44
C LEU A 175 -2.41 11.73 -18.54
N ARG A 176 -2.37 13.05 -18.48
CA ARG A 176 -3.47 13.86 -17.95
C ARG A 176 -4.31 14.33 -19.13
N ALA A 177 -5.20 13.45 -19.59
CA ALA A 177 -5.91 13.62 -20.83
C ALA A 177 -6.86 14.84 -20.81
N VAL A 178 -6.85 15.57 -21.92
CA VAL A 178 -7.88 16.55 -22.29
C VAL A 178 -8.59 16.04 -23.53
N LEU A 179 -9.91 16.08 -23.50
CA LEU A 179 -10.77 15.65 -24.59
C LEU A 179 -11.54 16.85 -25.12
N GLU A 180 -11.52 17.06 -26.44
CA GLU A 180 -12.32 18.07 -27.11
C GLU A 180 -13.13 17.45 -28.26
N VAL A 181 -14.34 17.97 -28.49
CA VAL A 181 -15.18 17.63 -29.66
C VAL A 181 -15.36 18.87 -30.51
N HIS A 182 -15.18 18.75 -31.81
CA HIS A 182 -15.30 19.82 -32.80
C HIS A 182 -16.24 19.43 -33.95
N ASP A 183 -16.87 20.42 -34.57
CA ASP A 183 -17.58 20.23 -35.84
C ASP A 183 -16.63 20.29 -37.06
N ALA A 184 -17.18 20.06 -38.24
CA ALA A 184 -16.43 20.07 -39.51
C ALA A 184 -15.84 21.45 -39.90
N SER A 185 -16.22 22.54 -39.23
CA SER A 185 -15.59 23.86 -39.41
C SER A 185 -14.40 24.09 -38.47
N GLY A 186 -14.10 23.12 -37.61
CA GLY A 186 -13.07 23.23 -36.56
C GLY A 186 -13.57 23.93 -35.29
N LYS A 187 -14.84 24.31 -35.21
CA LYS A 187 -15.40 24.95 -34.01
C LYS A 187 -15.53 23.91 -32.89
N ARG A 188 -14.94 24.22 -31.73
CA ARG A 188 -15.05 23.40 -30.52
C ARG A 188 -16.47 23.46 -29.97
N LEU A 189 -17.10 22.29 -29.84
CA LEU A 189 -18.44 22.10 -29.31
C LEU A 189 -18.44 21.69 -27.84
N ALA A 190 -17.46 20.90 -27.41
CA ALA A 190 -17.32 20.45 -26.04
C ALA A 190 -15.84 20.25 -25.66
N ALA A 191 -15.54 20.35 -24.38
CA ALA A 191 -14.24 20.02 -23.81
C ALA A 191 -14.41 19.47 -22.39
N ASN A 192 -13.59 18.49 -22.03
CA ASN A 192 -13.50 17.98 -20.66
C ASN A 192 -12.03 17.65 -20.31
N ARG A 193 -11.66 17.84 -19.04
CA ARG A 193 -10.29 17.64 -18.53
C ARG A 193 -10.26 16.90 -17.19
N GLY A 194 -11.35 16.23 -16.84
CA GLY A 194 -11.56 15.57 -15.56
C GLY A 194 -13.04 15.42 -15.25
N TYR A 195 -13.50 14.16 -15.22
CA TYR A 195 -14.85 13.77 -14.84
C TYR A 195 -14.83 12.57 -13.88
N ALA A 196 -14.03 11.55 -14.20
CA ALA A 196 -13.80 10.36 -13.38
C ALA A 196 -12.39 10.43 -12.78
N GLY A 197 -12.24 11.15 -11.66
CA GLY A 197 -10.91 11.56 -11.20
C GLY A 197 -10.35 12.63 -12.15
N ILE A 198 -9.18 12.37 -12.73
CA ILE A 198 -8.59 13.28 -13.74
C ILE A 198 -8.92 12.87 -15.19
N ASP A 199 -9.53 11.70 -15.39
CA ASP A 199 -9.90 11.21 -16.73
C ASP A 199 -11.14 11.94 -17.29
N PRO A 200 -11.12 12.40 -18.54
CA PRO A 200 -12.21 13.16 -19.12
C PRO A 200 -13.31 12.29 -19.74
N ILE A 201 -14.55 12.75 -19.61
CA ILE A 201 -15.73 12.18 -20.28
C ILE A 201 -16.55 13.33 -20.90
N ILE A 202 -17.02 13.12 -22.13
CA ILE A 202 -17.96 14.03 -22.81
C ILE A 202 -19.23 13.26 -23.16
N ASP A 203 -20.36 13.75 -22.66
CA ASP A 203 -21.72 13.35 -23.07
C ASP A 203 -22.17 14.25 -24.22
N PHE A 204 -22.05 13.77 -25.46
CA PHE A 204 -22.28 14.56 -26.66
C PHE A 204 -23.65 14.25 -27.27
N LEU A 205 -24.61 15.14 -27.06
CA LEU A 205 -25.85 15.15 -27.82
C LEU A 205 -25.59 15.78 -29.19
N VAL A 206 -25.64 14.95 -30.23
CA VAL A 206 -25.26 15.33 -31.58
C VAL A 206 -26.23 16.38 -32.14
N PRO A 207 -25.76 17.59 -32.50
CA PRO A 207 -26.64 18.69 -32.90
C PRO A 207 -27.16 18.59 -34.33
N ALA A 208 -26.41 17.94 -35.24
CA ALA A 208 -26.77 17.80 -36.64
C ALA A 208 -26.19 16.50 -37.22
N ASP A 209 -26.73 16.04 -38.35
CA ASP A 209 -26.11 14.95 -39.10
C ASP A 209 -24.76 15.44 -39.65
N GLY A 210 -23.69 14.69 -39.42
CA GLY A 210 -22.38 15.10 -39.94
C GLY A 210 -21.19 14.35 -39.37
N ALA A 211 -20.01 14.83 -39.78
CA ALA A 211 -18.73 14.43 -39.23
C ALA A 211 -18.35 15.31 -38.05
N TYR A 212 -17.80 14.69 -37.02
CA TYR A 212 -17.30 15.31 -35.81
C TYR A 212 -15.89 14.83 -35.55
N PHE A 213 -15.10 15.71 -34.93
CA PHE A 213 -13.69 15.49 -34.66
C PHE A 213 -13.46 15.43 -33.17
N VAL A 214 -12.66 14.47 -32.74
CA VAL A 214 -12.22 14.28 -31.36
C VAL A 214 -10.75 14.61 -31.31
N LYS A 215 -10.36 15.37 -30.30
CA LYS A 215 -8.97 15.74 -30.07
C LYS A 215 -8.56 15.29 -28.68
N VAL A 216 -7.45 14.56 -28.59
CA VAL A 216 -6.85 14.05 -27.35
C VAL A 216 -5.45 14.63 -27.20
N PHE A 217 -5.13 15.17 -26.03
CA PHE A 217 -3.79 15.67 -25.72
C PHE A 217 -3.55 15.71 -24.21
N ASP A 218 -2.28 15.82 -23.79
CA ASP A 218 -1.94 16.03 -22.39
C ASP A 218 -2.18 17.48 -21.95
N LEU A 219 -2.77 17.68 -20.76
CA LEU A 219 -3.06 19.02 -20.22
C LEU A 219 -1.82 19.91 -20.10
N GLY A 220 -0.66 19.32 -19.79
CA GLY A 220 0.63 20.00 -19.71
C GLY A 220 1.44 19.93 -21.00
N TYR A 221 0.88 19.38 -22.08
CA TYR A 221 1.58 19.07 -23.33
C TYR A 221 2.82 18.17 -23.14
N LEU A 222 2.81 17.31 -22.12
CA LEU A 222 3.80 16.26 -21.96
C LEU A 222 3.50 15.09 -22.89
N GLY A 223 4.49 14.22 -23.12
CA GLY A 223 4.30 13.00 -23.89
C GLY A 223 5.49 12.06 -23.78
N SER A 224 5.20 10.76 -23.86
CA SER A 224 6.14 9.64 -23.86
C SER A 224 5.36 8.35 -24.10
N PRO A 225 6.02 7.20 -24.34
CA PRO A 225 5.32 5.91 -24.44
C PRO A 225 4.45 5.54 -23.22
N SER A 226 4.68 6.18 -22.07
CA SER A 226 3.89 6.02 -20.84
C SER A 226 2.63 6.91 -20.78
N HIS A 227 2.37 7.75 -21.78
CA HIS A 227 1.18 8.59 -21.94
C HIS A 227 0.18 7.94 -22.91
N PHE A 228 -0.13 6.67 -22.65
CA PHE A 228 -1.10 5.90 -23.43
C PHE A 228 -2.53 6.16 -22.96
N TYR A 229 -3.52 5.88 -23.79
CA TYR A 229 -4.93 5.99 -23.44
C TYR A 229 -5.79 4.96 -24.16
N ARG A 230 -7.03 4.80 -23.67
CA ARG A 230 -8.12 4.14 -24.40
C ARG A 230 -9.29 5.11 -24.52
N LEU A 231 -9.66 5.45 -25.75
CA LEU A 231 -10.75 6.35 -26.07
C LEU A 231 -11.94 5.54 -26.59
N ASP A 232 -13.00 5.45 -25.80
CA ASP A 232 -14.27 4.95 -26.31
C ASP A 232 -15.01 6.07 -27.05
N ILE A 233 -15.55 5.78 -28.23
CA ILE A 233 -16.48 6.64 -28.97
C ILE A 233 -17.71 5.79 -29.29
N ASP A 234 -18.71 5.81 -28.42
CA ASP A 234 -19.84 4.88 -28.53
C ASP A 234 -21.20 5.44 -28.13
N THR A 235 -22.23 4.67 -28.44
CA THR A 235 -23.64 4.94 -28.13
C THR A 235 -24.21 3.90 -27.17
N LYS A 236 -23.34 3.20 -26.43
CA LYS A 236 -23.71 2.02 -25.64
C LYS A 236 -23.95 2.37 -24.17
N PRO A 237 -24.61 1.49 -23.40
CA PRO A 237 -24.88 1.74 -21.99
C PRO A 237 -23.61 2.02 -21.19
N ARG A 238 -23.71 2.95 -20.24
CA ARG A 238 -22.67 3.23 -19.24
C ARG A 238 -23.33 3.51 -17.90
N VAL A 239 -23.00 2.71 -16.89
CA VAL A 239 -23.48 2.95 -15.52
C VAL A 239 -22.47 3.83 -14.79
N GLU A 240 -22.95 4.90 -14.17
CA GLU A 240 -22.14 5.83 -13.38
C GLU A 240 -22.17 5.47 -11.91
N PHE A 241 -23.37 5.25 -11.37
CA PHE A 241 -23.57 4.98 -9.95
C PHE A 241 -24.88 4.23 -9.68
N ALA A 242 -25.01 3.74 -8.45
CA ALA A 242 -26.15 2.99 -7.96
C ALA A 242 -26.72 3.58 -6.67
N VAL A 243 -28.02 3.41 -6.50
CA VAL A 243 -28.78 3.83 -5.33
C VAL A 243 -29.70 2.68 -4.90
N PRO A 244 -29.44 2.05 -3.75
CA PRO A 244 -28.34 2.32 -2.82
C PRO A 244 -26.96 1.90 -3.39
N CYS A 245 -25.89 2.57 -2.97
CA CYS A 245 -24.50 2.26 -3.35
C CYS A 245 -23.88 1.14 -2.48
N VAL A 246 -24.63 0.65 -1.49
CA VAL A 246 -24.28 -0.47 -0.60
C VAL A 246 -25.50 -1.37 -0.43
N VAL A 247 -25.28 -2.68 -0.38
CA VAL A 247 -26.33 -3.70 -0.30
C VAL A 247 -25.96 -4.78 0.73
N THR A 248 -26.95 -5.50 1.26
CA THR A 248 -26.69 -6.56 2.26
C THR A 248 -26.27 -7.87 1.60
N ARG A 249 -25.23 -8.55 2.11
CA ARG A 249 -24.72 -9.83 1.56
C ARG A 249 -25.84 -10.85 1.35
N GLY A 250 -25.80 -11.54 0.22
CA GLY A 250 -26.72 -12.63 -0.12
C GLY A 250 -28.20 -12.25 -0.28
N LYS A 251 -28.58 -10.97 -0.12
CA LYS A 251 -29.98 -10.53 -0.20
C LYS A 251 -30.26 -9.84 -1.53
N PRO A 252 -31.12 -10.40 -2.40
CA PRO A 252 -31.62 -9.71 -3.59
C PRO A 252 -32.17 -8.33 -3.21
N THR A 253 -31.69 -7.29 -3.89
CA THR A 253 -32.01 -5.91 -3.57
C THR A 253 -32.34 -5.16 -4.86
N LYS A 254 -33.43 -4.41 -4.84
CA LYS A 254 -33.76 -3.46 -5.91
C LYS A 254 -32.81 -2.26 -5.85
N VAL A 255 -32.15 -1.99 -6.95
CA VAL A 255 -31.13 -0.94 -7.08
C VAL A 255 -31.47 -0.10 -8.30
N LYS A 256 -31.52 1.23 -8.12
CA LYS A 256 -31.60 2.18 -9.23
C LYS A 256 -30.20 2.48 -9.72
N LEU A 257 -29.93 2.17 -10.97
CA LEU A 257 -28.70 2.52 -11.67
C LEU A 257 -28.92 3.82 -12.42
N TYR A 258 -27.94 4.70 -12.37
CA TYR A 258 -27.92 5.96 -13.12
C TYR A 258 -26.74 5.96 -14.07
N GLY A 259 -26.92 6.54 -15.26
CA GLY A 259 -25.93 6.39 -16.32
C GLY A 259 -26.30 7.08 -17.63
N ARG A 260 -25.67 6.65 -18.72
CA ARG A 260 -25.94 7.13 -20.07
C ARG A 260 -26.29 5.97 -20.97
N ASN A 261 -27.22 6.20 -21.89
CA ASN A 261 -27.65 5.23 -22.89
C ASN A 261 -28.13 3.91 -22.24
N LEU A 262 -28.69 3.99 -21.03
CA LEU A 262 -29.25 2.82 -20.34
C LEU A 262 -30.48 2.32 -21.10
N THR A 263 -30.68 1.00 -21.11
CA THR A 263 -31.82 0.36 -21.78
C THR A 263 -32.57 -0.53 -20.78
N PRO A 264 -33.90 -0.36 -20.59
CA PRO A 264 -34.74 0.71 -21.14
C PRO A 264 -34.29 2.10 -20.69
N ARG A 265 -34.52 3.11 -21.53
CA ARG A 265 -34.06 4.47 -21.28
C ARG A 265 -35.15 5.26 -20.54
N GLU A 266 -34.92 5.52 -19.26
CA GLU A 266 -35.76 6.44 -18.49
C GLU A 266 -34.97 7.71 -18.16
N PRO A 267 -35.28 8.87 -18.77
CA PRO A 267 -34.58 10.11 -18.46
C PRO A 267 -34.76 10.48 -16.98
N ALA A 268 -33.65 10.72 -16.28
CA ALA A 268 -33.71 11.18 -14.90
C ALA A 268 -34.03 12.69 -14.86
N LYS A 269 -35.14 13.05 -14.21
CA LYS A 269 -35.64 14.43 -14.20
C LYS A 269 -34.59 15.40 -13.63
N GLY A 270 -34.26 16.43 -14.41
CA GLY A 270 -33.29 17.47 -14.01
C GLY A 270 -31.84 16.98 -13.95
N LEU A 271 -31.53 15.80 -14.49
CA LEU A 271 -30.18 15.25 -14.63
C LEU A 271 -29.92 14.96 -16.11
N SER A 272 -28.70 15.19 -16.58
CA SER A 272 -28.29 14.73 -17.92
C SER A 272 -27.91 13.24 -17.89
N LEU A 273 -28.77 12.41 -17.31
CA LEU A 273 -28.57 10.96 -17.14
C LEU A 273 -29.88 10.22 -17.40
N ASP A 274 -29.76 8.94 -17.70
CA ASP A 274 -30.83 7.96 -17.73
C ASP A 274 -30.78 7.13 -16.42
N TRP A 275 -31.88 6.49 -16.04
CA TRP A 275 -31.92 5.53 -14.93
C TRP A 275 -32.65 4.25 -15.31
N VAL A 276 -32.37 3.17 -14.58
CA VAL A 276 -33.07 1.88 -14.67
C VAL A 276 -33.08 1.21 -13.29
N GLU A 277 -34.18 0.58 -12.90
CA GLU A 277 -34.24 -0.27 -11.70
C GLU A 277 -33.92 -1.72 -12.08
N VAL A 278 -32.99 -2.32 -11.35
CA VAL A 278 -32.61 -3.73 -11.50
C VAL A 278 -32.66 -4.41 -10.14
N GLU A 279 -32.82 -5.74 -10.16
CA GLU A 279 -32.60 -6.56 -8.97
C GLU A 279 -31.17 -7.10 -9.00
N ILE A 280 -30.43 -6.88 -7.92
CA ILE A 280 -29.04 -7.34 -7.78
C ILE A 280 -28.98 -8.29 -6.59
N THR A 281 -28.41 -9.48 -6.80
CA THR A 281 -28.10 -10.44 -5.73
C THR A 281 -26.61 -10.35 -5.40
N PRO A 282 -26.23 -9.75 -4.27
CA PRO A 282 -24.83 -9.64 -3.86
C PRO A 282 -24.25 -11.01 -3.51
N PRO A 283 -22.93 -11.22 -3.69
CA PRO A 283 -22.29 -12.47 -3.33
C PRO A 283 -22.41 -12.76 -1.82
N GLU A 284 -22.41 -14.04 -1.47
CA GLU A 284 -22.30 -14.51 -0.09
C GLU A 284 -20.91 -14.23 0.50
N ALA A 285 -20.80 -14.32 1.82
CA ALA A 285 -19.51 -14.16 2.52
C ALA A 285 -18.51 -15.24 2.08
N GLY A 286 -17.23 -14.88 2.01
CA GLY A 286 -16.14 -15.81 1.66
C GLY A 286 -15.93 -16.06 0.16
N ARG A 287 -16.78 -15.50 -0.72
CA ARG A 287 -16.49 -15.49 -2.16
C ARG A 287 -15.45 -14.41 -2.48
N HIS A 288 -14.32 -14.83 -3.03
CA HIS A 288 -13.18 -13.98 -3.38
C HIS A 288 -12.95 -13.99 -4.88
N ASP A 289 -13.86 -13.38 -5.64
CA ASP A 289 -13.66 -13.18 -7.06
C ASP A 289 -12.69 -12.00 -7.29
N HIS A 290 -11.83 -12.11 -8.31
CA HIS A 290 -11.07 -10.95 -8.77
C HIS A 290 -12.05 -9.86 -9.21
N LEU A 291 -11.88 -8.65 -8.66
CA LEU A 291 -12.69 -7.49 -9.05
C LEU A 291 -12.09 -6.88 -10.32
N PRO A 292 -12.75 -6.93 -11.49
CA PRO A 292 -12.23 -6.37 -12.75
C PRO A 292 -12.26 -4.83 -12.76
N LEU A 293 -11.60 -4.22 -11.77
CA LEU A 293 -11.59 -2.81 -11.44
C LEU A 293 -10.21 -2.40 -10.96
N ARG A 294 -9.75 -1.21 -11.36
CA ARG A 294 -8.59 -0.56 -10.75
C ARG A 294 -9.00 0.12 -9.45
N LEU A 295 -8.51 -0.37 -8.32
CA LEU A 295 -8.77 0.22 -7.01
C LEU A 295 -7.54 0.95 -6.45
N ARG A 296 -7.76 2.16 -5.94
CA ARG A 296 -6.73 2.99 -5.30
C ARG A 296 -6.35 2.43 -3.92
N PRO A 297 -5.18 2.78 -3.38
CA PRO A 297 -4.75 2.31 -2.06
C PRO A 297 -5.73 2.66 -0.94
N ALA A 298 -6.29 3.87 -0.94
CA ALA A 298 -7.32 4.30 0.01
C ALA A 298 -8.61 3.44 -0.01
N GLN A 299 -8.83 2.65 -1.06
CA GLN A 299 -9.99 1.76 -1.19
C GLN A 299 -9.73 0.37 -0.57
N MET A 300 -8.59 0.13 0.09
CA MET A 300 -8.25 -1.16 0.69
C MET A 300 -9.23 -1.64 1.77
N THR A 301 -9.90 -0.72 2.44
CA THR A 301 -10.89 -0.99 3.50
C THR A 301 -12.30 -1.23 2.97
N LEU A 302 -12.50 -1.13 1.65
CA LEU A 302 -13.80 -1.40 1.04
C LEU A 302 -14.04 -2.90 0.91
N ASP A 303 -15.21 -3.31 1.39
CA ASP A 303 -15.85 -4.55 0.99
C ASP A 303 -16.87 -4.25 -0.11
N GLY A 304 -16.71 -4.91 -1.25
CA GLY A 304 -17.57 -4.71 -2.41
C GLY A 304 -17.42 -5.82 -3.45
N PHE A 305 -18.25 -5.74 -4.48
CA PHE A 305 -18.22 -6.61 -5.64
C PHE A 305 -18.40 -5.80 -6.92
N ALA A 306 -18.00 -6.37 -8.05
CA ALA A 306 -18.18 -5.76 -9.36
C ALA A 306 -19.52 -6.20 -9.95
N TYR A 307 -20.46 -5.26 -10.10
CA TYR A 307 -21.71 -5.51 -10.80
C TYR A 307 -21.59 -5.09 -12.27
N HIS A 308 -21.92 -5.98 -13.20
CA HIS A 308 -21.82 -5.69 -14.63
C HIS A 308 -23.22 -5.56 -15.24
N PHE A 309 -23.60 -4.34 -15.62
CA PHE A 309 -24.83 -4.10 -16.36
C PHE A 309 -24.66 -4.55 -17.82
N PRO A 310 -25.63 -5.27 -18.41
CA PRO A 310 -25.51 -5.77 -19.78
C PRO A 310 -25.14 -4.69 -20.81
N GLY A 311 -24.10 -4.95 -21.60
CA GLY A 311 -23.60 -4.04 -22.62
C GLY A 311 -22.79 -2.85 -22.11
N SER A 312 -22.66 -2.67 -20.78
CA SER A 312 -21.82 -1.64 -20.18
C SER A 312 -20.35 -1.84 -20.51
N HIS A 313 -19.62 -0.76 -20.77
CA HIS A 313 -18.18 -0.81 -21.06
C HIS A 313 -17.33 -1.27 -19.87
N ALA A 314 -17.80 -1.02 -18.64
CA ALA A 314 -17.11 -1.34 -17.40
C ALA A 314 -18.12 -1.76 -16.31
N PRO A 315 -17.66 -2.47 -15.27
CA PRO A 315 -18.48 -2.81 -14.12
C PRO A 315 -18.59 -1.64 -13.13
N LEU A 316 -19.63 -1.67 -12.30
CA LEU A 316 -19.82 -0.76 -11.18
C LEU A 316 -19.34 -1.42 -9.89
N LEU A 317 -18.54 -0.69 -9.08
CA LEU A 317 -18.21 -1.11 -7.72
C LEU A 317 -19.44 -0.93 -6.82
N MET A 318 -19.97 -2.04 -6.31
CA MET A 318 -21.07 -2.04 -5.34
C MET A 318 -20.54 -2.38 -3.95
N GLY A 319 -20.80 -1.52 -2.96
CA GLY A 319 -20.47 -1.80 -1.58
C GLY A 319 -21.32 -2.94 -1.02
N VAL A 320 -20.77 -3.69 -0.07
CA VAL A 320 -21.51 -4.77 0.60
C VAL A 320 -21.34 -4.72 2.11
N THR A 321 -22.37 -5.15 2.84
CA THR A 321 -22.41 -5.11 4.32
C THR A 321 -23.20 -6.28 4.89
N ASP A 322 -23.00 -6.54 6.19
CA ASP A 322 -23.71 -7.56 6.97
C ASP A 322 -24.77 -6.98 7.91
N VAL A 323 -24.94 -5.65 7.93
CA VAL A 323 -25.94 -4.95 8.73
C VAL A 323 -27.03 -4.35 7.83
N PRO A 324 -28.20 -3.98 8.38
CA PRO A 324 -29.28 -3.35 7.61
C PRO A 324 -28.80 -2.10 6.86
N VAL A 325 -29.24 -1.97 5.61
CA VAL A 325 -29.05 -0.77 4.78
C VAL A 325 -30.30 0.08 4.83
N VAL A 326 -30.13 1.37 5.11
CA VAL A 326 -31.17 2.40 5.11
C VAL A 326 -30.88 3.37 3.97
N SER A 327 -31.88 3.72 3.18
CA SER A 327 -31.74 4.83 2.22
C SER A 327 -32.03 6.15 2.93
N ALA A 328 -31.26 7.18 2.62
CA ALA A 328 -31.60 8.54 3.04
C ALA A 328 -32.97 8.92 2.46
N VAL A 329 -33.72 9.70 3.24
CA VAL A 329 -35.03 10.22 2.87
C VAL A 329 -34.86 11.68 2.44
N GLU A 330 -35.73 12.21 1.59
CA GLU A 330 -35.55 13.55 1.03
C GLU A 330 -35.84 14.68 2.04
N ASP A 331 -36.57 14.39 3.12
CA ASP A 331 -37.04 15.37 4.11
C ASP A 331 -36.10 15.55 5.30
N ASN A 332 -35.04 14.75 5.44
CA ASN A 332 -34.14 14.81 6.60
C ASN A 332 -33.09 15.94 6.53
N ARG A 333 -33.50 17.13 6.06
CA ARG A 333 -32.59 18.24 5.74
C ARG A 333 -32.31 19.19 6.90
N ASP A 334 -33.01 19.01 8.02
CA ASP A 334 -32.83 19.76 9.25
C ASP A 334 -32.92 18.85 10.49
N SER A 335 -32.60 19.41 11.66
CA SER A 335 -32.59 18.68 12.92
C SER A 335 -33.97 18.23 13.41
N GLU A 336 -35.05 18.90 12.99
CA GLU A 336 -36.42 18.57 13.39
C GLU A 336 -36.93 17.35 12.62
N HIS A 337 -36.49 17.18 11.38
CA HIS A 337 -36.81 16.06 10.49
C HIS A 337 -35.73 14.97 10.44
N ALA A 338 -34.86 14.89 11.45
CA ALA A 338 -33.79 13.90 11.48
C ALA A 338 -34.32 12.45 11.41
N HIS A 339 -33.81 11.66 10.47
CA HIS A 339 -34.24 10.28 10.27
C HIS A 339 -33.69 9.36 11.38
N GLU A 340 -34.59 8.71 12.12
CA GLU A 340 -34.22 7.77 13.19
C GLU A 340 -33.52 6.51 12.65
N LEU A 341 -32.33 6.23 13.15
CA LEU A 341 -31.52 5.07 12.83
C LEU A 341 -31.48 4.07 13.98
N THR A 342 -31.42 2.79 13.64
CA THR A 342 -31.16 1.71 14.60
C THR A 342 -29.77 1.14 14.35
N ALA A 343 -28.84 1.37 15.29
CA ALA A 343 -27.49 0.83 15.21
C ALA A 343 -27.46 -0.68 15.56
N PRO A 344 -26.68 -1.52 14.82
CA PRO A 344 -25.83 -1.14 13.71
C PRO A 344 -26.59 -1.02 12.38
N CYS A 345 -26.25 -0.03 11.55
CA CYS A 345 -26.78 0.13 10.20
C CYS A 345 -25.78 0.81 9.26
N GLU A 346 -26.03 0.72 7.96
CA GLU A 346 -25.40 1.52 6.91
C GLU A 346 -26.45 2.42 6.28
N VAL A 347 -26.10 3.66 5.97
CA VAL A 347 -26.98 4.58 5.25
C VAL A 347 -26.40 4.88 3.88
N CYS A 348 -27.20 4.79 2.83
CA CYS A 348 -26.86 5.35 1.52
C CYS A 348 -27.65 6.65 1.30
N GLY A 349 -26.95 7.77 1.12
CA GLY A 349 -27.58 9.05 0.82
C GLY A 349 -26.93 9.79 -0.34
N GLN A 350 -27.55 10.89 -0.76
CA GLN A 350 -27.07 11.77 -1.84
C GLN A 350 -27.15 13.22 -1.41
N LEU A 351 -26.03 13.94 -1.45
CA LEU A 351 -25.96 15.39 -1.18
C LEU A 351 -25.88 16.12 -2.52
N THR A 352 -27.00 16.15 -3.22
CA THR A 352 -27.08 16.64 -4.59
C THR A 352 -26.85 18.14 -4.71
N GLU A 353 -27.37 18.93 -3.77
CA GLU A 353 -27.14 20.38 -3.71
C GLU A 353 -25.87 20.71 -2.93
N GLY A 354 -25.28 21.89 -3.18
CA GLY A 354 -23.97 22.26 -2.63
C GLY A 354 -23.92 22.34 -1.10
N ASP A 355 -24.97 22.88 -0.49
CA ASP A 355 -25.09 23.10 0.96
C ASP A 355 -26.05 22.09 1.64
N GLU A 356 -26.46 21.05 0.91
CA GLU A 356 -27.34 20.00 1.41
C GLU A 356 -26.73 19.31 2.63
N ARG A 357 -27.58 19.05 3.62
CA ARG A 357 -27.23 18.32 4.84
C ARG A 357 -28.26 17.26 5.05
N HIS A 358 -27.83 16.08 5.49
CA HIS A 358 -28.73 15.05 5.95
C HIS A 358 -28.54 14.85 7.45
N TRP A 359 -29.65 14.81 8.16
CA TRP A 359 -29.72 14.64 9.60
C TRP A 359 -30.29 13.27 9.94
N TYR A 360 -29.67 12.65 10.91
CA TYR A 360 -30.05 11.37 11.46
C TYR A 360 -30.13 11.47 12.97
N ALA A 361 -30.87 10.56 13.58
CA ALA A 361 -30.95 10.43 15.02
C ALA A 361 -30.63 9.01 15.45
N VAL A 362 -29.92 8.87 16.58
CA VAL A 362 -29.60 7.58 17.19
C VAL A 362 -29.84 7.66 18.69
N ARG A 363 -30.28 6.54 19.28
CA ARG A 363 -30.38 6.39 20.74
C ARG A 363 -29.17 5.62 21.25
N ALA A 364 -28.54 6.15 22.30
CA ALA A 364 -27.38 5.54 22.93
C ALA A 364 -27.47 5.68 24.46
N ARG A 365 -26.90 4.71 25.17
CA ARG A 365 -26.76 4.71 26.64
C ARG A 365 -25.45 5.38 27.05
N ARG A 366 -25.38 5.96 28.24
CA ARG A 366 -24.16 6.53 28.83
C ARG A 366 -23.03 5.51 28.78
N GLY A 367 -21.91 5.91 28.19
CA GLY A 367 -20.74 5.05 28.01
C GLY A 367 -20.82 4.08 26.82
N GLU A 368 -21.97 3.97 26.14
CA GLU A 368 -22.08 3.24 24.87
C GLU A 368 -21.21 3.92 23.82
N VAL A 369 -20.49 3.11 23.05
CA VAL A 369 -19.55 3.55 22.04
C VAL A 369 -20.16 3.32 20.66
N LEU A 370 -20.26 4.40 19.87
CA LEU A 370 -20.57 4.32 18.46
C LEU A 370 -19.31 4.62 17.64
N TRP A 371 -19.09 3.80 16.61
CA TRP A 371 -18.12 4.05 15.58
C TRP A 371 -18.85 4.56 14.33
N LEU A 372 -18.46 5.74 13.89
CA LEU A 372 -19.04 6.42 12.73
C LEU A 372 -17.98 6.49 11.64
N GLU A 373 -18.35 6.10 10.43
CA GLU A 373 -17.47 6.19 9.27
C GLU A 373 -18.31 6.58 8.06
N ALA A 374 -17.99 7.70 7.42
CA ALA A 374 -18.62 8.09 6.17
C ALA A 374 -17.66 7.88 5.00
N LEU A 375 -18.17 7.37 3.88
CA LEU A 375 -17.43 7.08 2.67
C LEU A 375 -18.02 7.88 1.52
N GLY A 376 -17.16 8.64 0.85
CA GLY A 376 -17.50 9.43 -0.32
C GLY A 376 -16.45 9.24 -1.40
N THR A 377 -15.28 9.81 -1.17
CA THR A 377 -14.16 9.70 -2.11
C THR A 377 -13.70 8.26 -2.33
N ARG A 378 -13.72 7.40 -1.30
CA ARG A 378 -13.35 5.98 -1.44
C ARG A 378 -14.35 5.22 -2.31
N ILE A 379 -15.63 5.58 -2.30
CA ILE A 379 -16.65 4.96 -3.17
C ILE A 379 -16.74 5.63 -4.55
N GLY A 380 -15.81 6.52 -4.89
CA GLY A 380 -15.77 7.20 -6.19
C GLY A 380 -16.74 8.38 -6.31
N SER A 381 -17.38 8.78 -5.22
CA SER A 381 -18.29 9.92 -5.18
C SER A 381 -17.52 11.25 -5.08
N PRO A 382 -17.92 12.30 -5.81
CA PRO A 382 -17.32 13.62 -5.75
C PRO A 382 -17.84 14.45 -4.56
N VAL A 383 -17.87 13.85 -3.38
CA VAL A 383 -18.19 14.54 -2.10
C VAL A 383 -16.95 14.58 -1.21
N ASP A 384 -16.82 15.68 -0.49
CA ASP A 384 -15.88 15.82 0.62
C ASP A 384 -16.70 15.87 1.90
N LEU A 385 -16.65 14.82 2.70
CA LEU A 385 -17.64 14.61 3.76
C LEU A 385 -17.16 15.18 5.10
N ASP A 386 -18.12 15.70 5.84
CA ASP A 386 -17.99 16.06 7.24
C ASP A 386 -19.12 15.42 8.03
N VAL A 387 -18.78 14.82 9.17
CA VAL A 387 -19.74 14.15 10.06
C VAL A 387 -19.65 14.75 11.45
N VAL A 388 -20.79 15.23 11.94
CA VAL A 388 -20.89 15.87 13.26
C VAL A 388 -21.92 15.12 14.10
N VAL A 389 -21.55 14.81 15.34
CA VAL A 389 -22.49 14.34 16.37
C VAL A 389 -22.89 15.53 17.23
N LEU A 390 -24.19 15.74 17.38
CA LEU A 390 -24.76 16.84 18.13
C LEU A 390 -25.66 16.35 19.27
N ASP A 391 -25.88 17.26 20.22
CA ASP A 391 -26.88 17.10 21.26
C ASP A 391 -28.30 16.94 20.66
N PRO A 392 -29.29 16.45 21.43
CA PRO A 392 -30.64 16.26 20.90
C PRO A 392 -31.32 17.55 20.40
N THR A 393 -30.84 18.73 20.78
CA THR A 393 -31.36 20.01 20.28
C THR A 393 -30.74 20.45 18.95
N GLY A 394 -29.66 19.82 18.52
CA GLY A 394 -28.89 20.20 17.32
C GLY A 394 -28.10 21.50 17.47
N LYS A 395 -27.99 22.05 18.68
CA LYS A 395 -27.32 23.34 18.94
C LYS A 395 -25.87 23.19 19.38
N THR A 396 -25.51 22.05 19.96
CA THR A 396 -24.16 21.81 20.48
C THR A 396 -23.50 20.66 19.73
N GLU A 397 -22.39 20.94 19.06
CA GLU A 397 -21.52 19.91 18.50
C GLU A 397 -20.81 19.17 19.66
N LEU A 398 -21.06 17.88 19.77
CA LEU A 398 -20.42 17.01 20.78
C LEU A 398 -19.11 16.44 20.25
N LEU A 399 -19.06 16.13 18.95
CA LEU A 399 -17.87 15.64 18.28
C LEU A 399 -17.96 15.86 16.77
N LYS A 400 -16.83 16.14 16.13
CA LYS A 400 -16.71 16.30 14.68
C LYS A 400 -15.64 15.35 14.15
N PHE A 401 -15.95 14.63 13.09
CA PHE A 401 -15.03 13.75 12.39
C PHE A 401 -14.62 14.38 11.06
N THR A 402 -13.31 14.49 10.86
CA THR A 402 -12.70 14.94 9.59
C THR A 402 -11.95 13.80 8.93
N GLY A 403 -11.45 14.02 7.72
CA GLY A 403 -10.76 12.99 6.94
C GLY A 403 -9.60 12.29 7.64
N THR A 404 -9.45 11.01 7.33
CA THR A 404 -8.33 10.17 7.80
C THR A 404 -7.06 10.45 7.00
N LEU A 405 -6.18 11.28 7.58
CA LEU A 405 -4.91 11.65 6.96
C LEU A 405 -3.78 10.64 7.20
N ASP A 406 -4.05 9.56 7.94
CA ASP A 406 -3.07 8.51 8.21
C ASP A 406 -2.66 7.78 6.93
N ASN A 407 -1.36 7.84 6.62
CA ASN A 407 -0.78 7.19 5.44
C ASN A 407 0.09 5.99 5.84
N VAL A 408 -0.55 4.88 6.23
CA VAL A 408 0.12 3.64 6.68
C VAL A 408 1.03 3.07 5.59
N GLY A 409 0.65 3.18 4.32
CA GLY A 409 1.45 2.66 3.19
C GLY A 409 2.52 3.61 2.64
N GLY A 410 2.66 4.82 3.22
CA GLY A 410 3.68 5.79 2.85
C GLY A 410 3.60 6.22 1.38
N VAL A 411 4.75 6.54 0.78
CA VAL A 411 4.82 6.98 -0.62
C VAL A 411 4.56 5.85 -1.62
N ARG A 412 4.83 4.59 -1.26
CA ARG A 412 4.68 3.45 -2.17
C ARG A 412 3.21 3.03 -2.33
N PHE A 413 2.41 3.26 -1.30
CA PHE A 413 1.01 2.84 -1.25
C PHE A 413 0.17 3.87 -0.46
N PRO A 414 -0.11 5.06 -1.02
CA PRO A 414 -0.68 6.18 -0.26
C PRO A 414 -2.14 5.92 0.18
N THR A 415 -2.36 5.59 1.46
CA THR A 415 -3.69 5.21 1.99
C THR A 415 -4.55 6.37 2.49
N ALA A 416 -3.97 7.57 2.63
CA ALA A 416 -4.68 8.74 3.17
C ALA A 416 -5.88 9.16 2.30
N HIS A 417 -6.96 9.61 2.95
CA HIS A 417 -8.19 10.03 2.27
C HIS A 417 -9.01 11.04 3.11
N PRO A 418 -9.86 11.87 2.47
CA PRO A 418 -10.67 12.85 3.20
C PRO A 418 -11.94 12.27 3.84
N ASP A 419 -12.28 11.00 3.58
CA ASP A 419 -13.46 10.37 4.18
C ASP A 419 -13.34 10.29 5.72
N PRO A 420 -14.31 10.80 6.51
CA PRO A 420 -14.20 10.92 7.96
C PRO A 420 -14.58 9.62 8.69
N ALA A 421 -13.85 9.30 9.75
CA ALA A 421 -14.15 8.16 10.62
C ALA A 421 -13.74 8.44 12.08
N GLY A 422 -14.43 7.82 13.03
CA GLY A 422 -13.96 7.80 14.41
C GLY A 422 -14.93 7.26 15.44
N ARG A 423 -14.47 7.35 16.69
CA ARG A 423 -15.12 6.83 17.89
C ARG A 423 -15.83 7.94 18.66
N TRP A 424 -17.09 7.74 19.00
CA TRP A 424 -17.86 8.62 19.89
C TRP A 424 -18.39 7.84 21.09
N VAL A 425 -18.31 8.44 22.28
CA VAL A 425 -18.85 7.86 23.53
C VAL A 425 -20.04 8.70 23.97
N ALA A 426 -21.19 8.06 24.15
CA ALA A 426 -22.39 8.76 24.60
C ALA A 426 -22.20 9.30 26.04
N PRO A 427 -22.33 10.62 26.26
CA PRO A 427 -22.10 11.23 27.58
C PRO A 427 -23.21 10.93 28.58
N ALA A 428 -24.43 10.68 28.09
CA ALA A 428 -25.62 10.35 28.88
C ALA A 428 -26.54 9.40 28.10
N ASP A 429 -27.53 8.82 28.77
CA ASP A 429 -28.62 8.12 28.11
C ASP A 429 -29.45 9.13 27.32
N GLY A 430 -29.68 8.90 26.03
CA GLY A 430 -30.49 9.83 25.26
C GLY A 430 -30.51 9.61 23.76
N ARG A 431 -31.19 10.54 23.11
CA ARG A 431 -31.21 10.72 21.65
C ARG A 431 -30.11 11.71 21.27
N TYR A 432 -29.41 11.42 20.19
CA TYR A 432 -28.35 12.26 19.65
C TYR A 432 -28.53 12.41 18.14
N LEU A 433 -28.07 13.52 17.61
CA LEU A 433 -28.15 13.82 16.19
C LEU A 433 -26.82 13.54 15.49
N ILE A 434 -26.87 13.05 14.26
CA ILE A 434 -25.73 12.89 13.36
C ILE A 434 -26.03 13.71 12.11
N GLN A 435 -25.19 14.69 11.82
CA GLN A 435 -25.26 15.48 10.59
C GLN A 435 -24.19 15.00 9.62
N VAL A 436 -24.58 14.75 8.37
CA VAL A 436 -23.68 14.51 7.24
C VAL A 436 -23.81 15.66 6.26
N ARG A 437 -22.69 16.25 5.85
CA ARG A 437 -22.67 17.36 4.88
C ARG A 437 -21.49 17.27 3.92
N ASN A 438 -21.58 18.00 2.82
CA ASN A 438 -20.51 18.16 1.84
C ASN A 438 -19.72 19.46 2.12
N LEU A 439 -18.40 19.39 2.24
CA LEU A 439 -17.50 20.52 2.49
C LEU A 439 -17.15 21.29 1.22
N THR A 440 -17.11 20.62 0.08
CA THR A 440 -16.73 21.21 -1.22
C THR A 440 -17.90 21.89 -1.93
N GLY A 441 -18.90 22.37 -1.16
CA GLY A 441 -20.19 22.86 -1.63
C GLY A 441 -20.11 23.56 -2.99
N GLY A 442 -20.65 22.89 -4.01
CA GLY A 442 -20.64 23.39 -5.39
C GLY A 442 -21.92 24.15 -5.71
N LEU A 443 -21.83 25.21 -6.52
CA LEU A 443 -23.00 25.95 -7.00
C LEU A 443 -23.93 25.13 -7.89
N ASN A 444 -23.42 24.04 -8.47
CA ASN A 444 -24.17 23.16 -9.36
C ASN A 444 -24.62 21.90 -8.62
N ARG A 445 -25.88 21.53 -8.87
CA ARG A 445 -26.45 20.23 -8.54
C ARG A 445 -25.63 19.11 -9.18
N ASP A 446 -25.25 18.09 -8.40
CA ASP A 446 -24.55 16.91 -8.90
C ASP A 446 -25.11 15.64 -8.25
N PRO A 447 -25.85 14.78 -8.99
CA PRO A 447 -26.47 13.58 -8.43
C PRO A 447 -25.46 12.50 -8.06
N ARG A 448 -24.21 12.61 -8.53
CA ARG A 448 -23.16 11.62 -8.25
C ARG A 448 -22.68 11.71 -6.81
N ARG A 449 -23.06 12.77 -6.08
CA ARG A 449 -22.65 13.07 -4.70
C ARG A 449 -23.26 12.13 -3.66
N LEU A 450 -23.03 10.83 -3.86
CA LEU A 450 -23.40 9.76 -2.95
C LEU A 450 -22.52 9.76 -1.71
N TYR A 451 -23.06 9.30 -0.59
CA TYR A 451 -22.26 8.87 0.54
C TYR A 451 -22.81 7.58 1.13
N ARG A 452 -21.92 6.84 1.78
CA ARG A 452 -22.25 5.74 2.68
C ARG A 452 -21.90 6.16 4.10
N LEU A 453 -22.84 6.13 5.04
CA LEU A 453 -22.57 6.33 6.47
C LEU A 453 -22.72 5.01 7.23
N SER A 454 -21.63 4.49 7.78
CA SER A 454 -21.63 3.36 8.70
C SER A 454 -21.86 3.86 10.13
N VAL A 455 -22.90 3.35 10.78
CA VAL A 455 -23.21 3.60 12.20
C VAL A 455 -23.17 2.27 12.93
N ARG A 456 -22.07 1.99 13.63
CA ARG A 456 -21.83 0.70 14.29
C ARG A 456 -21.49 0.89 15.76
N ARG A 457 -21.64 -0.20 16.53
CA ARG A 457 -21.01 -0.30 17.85
C ARG A 457 -19.52 -0.61 17.69
N GLU A 458 -18.79 -0.62 18.80
CA GLU A 458 -17.41 -1.10 18.87
C GLU A 458 -17.37 -2.62 18.62
N ASP A 459 -17.40 -2.98 17.33
CA ASP A 459 -17.34 -4.34 16.78
C ASP A 459 -16.02 -4.48 16.00
N PRO A 460 -14.94 -4.93 16.66
CA PRO A 460 -13.58 -4.95 16.13
C PRO A 460 -13.50 -5.56 14.74
N ASP A 461 -12.66 -4.99 13.86
CA ASP A 461 -12.39 -5.53 12.53
C ASP A 461 -11.07 -5.00 11.99
N PHE A 462 -10.58 -5.56 10.89
CA PHE A 462 -9.37 -5.09 10.22
C PHE A 462 -9.35 -5.45 8.73
N HIS A 463 -8.51 -4.74 7.98
CA HIS A 463 -8.17 -5.10 6.60
C HIS A 463 -6.66 -5.15 6.44
N LEU A 464 -6.18 -6.11 5.63
CA LEU A 464 -4.77 -6.28 5.35
C LEU A 464 -4.45 -6.01 3.87
N VAL A 465 -3.33 -5.34 3.62
CA VAL A 465 -2.71 -5.23 2.30
C VAL A 465 -1.24 -5.64 2.39
N VAL A 466 -0.78 -6.36 1.38
CA VAL A 466 0.60 -6.81 1.24
C VAL A 466 1.26 -6.04 0.11
N VAL A 467 2.34 -5.34 0.42
CA VAL A 467 3.11 -4.54 -0.53
C VAL A 467 4.54 -5.07 -0.60
N PRO A 468 5.09 -5.34 -1.79
CA PRO A 468 6.49 -5.74 -1.94
C PRO A 468 7.44 -4.73 -1.28
N ARG A 469 8.37 -5.22 -0.46
CA ARG A 469 9.36 -4.39 0.25
C ARG A 469 10.57 -4.15 -0.64
N GLN A 470 10.47 -3.20 -1.57
CA GLN A 470 11.58 -2.74 -2.42
C GLN A 470 11.84 -1.25 -2.20
N ALA A 471 12.99 -0.74 -2.67
CA ALA A 471 13.25 0.70 -2.77
C ALA A 471 12.08 1.42 -3.49
N ASP A 472 11.90 2.73 -3.32
CA ASP A 472 10.74 3.52 -3.83
C ASP A 472 10.59 3.50 -5.38
N GLN A 473 10.31 2.34 -5.95
CA GLN A 473 10.18 2.03 -7.36
C GLN A 473 9.18 0.86 -7.54
N PRO A 474 8.51 0.78 -8.71
CA PRO A 474 7.71 -0.39 -9.05
C PRO A 474 8.54 -1.67 -9.01
N ALA A 475 7.96 -2.77 -8.51
CA ALA A 475 8.65 -4.05 -8.42
C ALA A 475 7.67 -5.23 -8.48
N GLY A 476 8.16 -6.37 -8.95
CA GLY A 476 7.55 -7.68 -8.74
C GLY A 476 8.08 -8.35 -7.46
N LEU A 477 7.41 -9.41 -7.02
CA LEU A 477 7.87 -10.27 -5.92
C LEU A 477 8.51 -11.54 -6.49
N ASN A 478 9.83 -11.63 -6.33
CA ASN A 478 10.66 -12.64 -6.99
C ASN A 478 11.49 -13.39 -5.96
N LEU A 479 11.03 -14.58 -5.58
CA LEU A 479 11.69 -15.44 -4.60
C LEU A 479 12.78 -16.28 -5.26
N MET A 480 14.01 -16.15 -4.79
CA MET A 480 15.12 -16.94 -5.29
C MET A 480 15.14 -18.31 -4.58
N PRO A 481 15.18 -19.45 -5.30
CA PRO A 481 15.35 -20.78 -4.67
C PRO A 481 16.56 -20.82 -3.74
N GLY A 482 16.38 -21.40 -2.54
CA GLY A 482 17.38 -21.43 -1.48
C GLY A 482 17.57 -20.09 -0.75
N GLY A 483 16.71 -19.11 -1.00
CA GLY A 483 16.73 -17.77 -0.44
C GLY A 483 15.43 -17.36 0.23
N ARG A 484 15.32 -16.08 0.58
CA ARG A 484 14.19 -15.49 1.31
C ARG A 484 13.81 -14.15 0.71
N GLU A 485 12.50 -13.87 0.70
CA GLU A 485 11.94 -12.56 0.38
C GLU A 485 11.06 -12.08 1.53
N VAL A 486 10.96 -10.76 1.67
CA VAL A 486 10.17 -10.13 2.73
C VAL A 486 9.09 -9.24 2.14
N LEU A 487 7.92 -9.28 2.76
CA LEU A 487 6.76 -8.49 2.37
C LEU A 487 6.33 -7.61 3.54
N ASP A 488 5.98 -6.36 3.23
CA ASP A 488 5.33 -5.50 4.20
C ASP A 488 3.83 -5.83 4.24
N VAL A 489 3.32 -6.10 5.44
CA VAL A 489 1.88 -6.27 5.67
C VAL A 489 1.37 -5.03 6.40
N LEU A 490 0.49 -4.29 5.73
CA LEU A 490 -0.19 -3.12 6.28
C LEU A 490 -1.52 -3.57 6.88
N ALA A 491 -1.81 -3.12 8.09
CA ALA A 491 -3.05 -3.40 8.80
C ALA A 491 -3.80 -2.09 9.09
N VAL A 492 -4.99 -1.96 8.52
CA VAL A 492 -5.93 -0.91 8.94
C VAL A 492 -6.88 -1.54 9.94
N ARG A 493 -6.80 -1.07 11.19
CA ARG A 493 -7.60 -1.55 12.32
C ARG A 493 -8.83 -0.66 12.45
N HIS A 494 -9.98 -1.29 12.61
CA HIS A 494 -11.27 -0.62 12.68
C HIS A 494 -11.99 -0.95 13.98
N ARG A 495 -12.88 -0.03 14.40
CA ARG A 495 -13.91 -0.28 15.40
C ARG A 495 -13.36 -0.84 16.73
N GLY A 496 -12.26 -0.25 17.20
CA GLY A 496 -11.68 -0.55 18.51
C GLY A 496 -10.68 -1.71 18.56
N LEU A 497 -10.35 -2.34 17.42
CA LEU A 497 -9.39 -3.45 17.41
C LEU A 497 -7.98 -2.98 17.78
N SER A 498 -7.45 -3.44 18.92
CA SER A 498 -6.10 -3.12 19.39
C SER A 498 -5.17 -4.32 19.58
N GLY A 499 -5.70 -5.54 19.72
CA GLY A 499 -4.89 -6.73 19.97
C GLY A 499 -4.10 -7.25 18.75
N PRO A 500 -3.31 -8.31 18.90
CA PRO A 500 -2.39 -8.78 17.86
C PRO A 500 -3.13 -9.46 16.69
N ILE A 501 -2.62 -9.28 15.47
CA ILE A 501 -3.12 -9.96 14.26
C ILE A 501 -2.08 -10.99 13.82
N ARG A 502 -2.46 -12.26 13.77
CA ARG A 502 -1.65 -13.35 13.22
C ARG A 502 -1.83 -13.38 11.71
N VAL A 503 -0.74 -13.30 10.95
CA VAL A 503 -0.75 -13.45 9.49
C VAL A 503 -0.17 -14.82 9.17
N ARG A 504 -0.93 -15.64 8.44
CA ARG A 504 -0.52 -16.99 8.01
C ARG A 504 -0.69 -17.15 6.51
N ALA A 505 0.11 -18.01 5.92
CA ALA A 505 -0.06 -18.42 4.54
C ALA A 505 -0.95 -19.66 4.41
N GLU A 506 -1.68 -19.74 3.29
CA GLU A 506 -2.52 -20.87 2.94
C GLU A 506 -2.20 -21.34 1.52
N ASN A 507 -2.31 -22.65 1.28
CA ASN A 507 -2.13 -23.25 -0.06
C ASN A 507 -0.80 -22.85 -0.74
N LEU A 508 0.31 -22.93 0.01
CA LEU A 508 1.64 -22.59 -0.51
C LEU A 508 2.08 -23.55 -1.61
N PRO A 509 2.82 -23.06 -2.64
CA PRO A 509 3.42 -23.92 -3.65
C PRO A 509 4.45 -24.90 -3.04
N PRO A 510 4.69 -26.08 -3.66
CA PRO A 510 5.71 -27.01 -3.19
C PRO A 510 7.09 -26.36 -3.09
N GLY A 511 7.78 -26.58 -1.97
CA GLY A 511 9.11 -26.02 -1.71
C GLY A 511 9.11 -24.54 -1.29
N ILE A 512 7.94 -23.93 -1.06
CA ILE A 512 7.82 -22.57 -0.54
C ILE A 512 7.20 -22.63 0.87
N GLU A 513 7.84 -21.97 1.82
CA GLU A 513 7.40 -21.85 3.20
C GLU A 513 7.18 -20.37 3.57
N CYS A 514 6.15 -20.10 4.37
CA CYS A 514 5.93 -18.81 4.99
C CYS A 514 5.44 -19.04 6.42
N LEU A 515 6.35 -18.89 7.38
CA LEU A 515 6.03 -19.02 8.80
C LEU A 515 5.09 -17.90 9.23
N ASP A 516 4.25 -18.21 10.22
CA ASP A 516 3.31 -17.25 10.75
C ASP A 516 4.01 -16.04 11.36
N ALA A 517 3.44 -14.87 11.10
CA ALA A 517 3.93 -13.60 11.62
C ALA A 517 2.86 -12.90 12.46
N TRP A 518 3.30 -12.04 13.36
CA TRP A 518 2.42 -11.26 14.22
C TRP A 518 2.61 -9.76 14.00
N ILE A 519 1.53 -9.11 13.59
CA ILE A 519 1.38 -7.66 13.70
C ILE A 519 0.91 -7.40 15.13
N GLY A 520 1.86 -7.04 16.00
CA GLY A 520 1.60 -6.94 17.43
C GLY A 520 0.59 -5.85 17.81
N PRO A 521 0.19 -5.80 19.10
CA PRO A 521 -0.86 -4.91 19.55
C PRO A 521 -0.59 -3.44 19.18
N GLY A 522 -1.63 -2.79 18.66
CA GLY A 522 -1.58 -1.39 18.19
C GLY A 522 -0.68 -1.11 16.99
N GLN A 523 0.00 -2.11 16.41
CA GLN A 523 0.85 -1.91 15.23
C GLN A 523 0.00 -1.94 13.94
N ASP A 524 0.26 -1.03 13.02
CA ASP A 524 -0.38 -0.91 11.70
C ASP A 524 0.47 -1.49 10.56
N ARG A 525 1.66 -2.00 10.89
CA ARG A 525 2.58 -2.63 9.95
C ARG A 525 3.30 -3.79 10.61
N GLY A 526 3.49 -4.86 9.85
CA GLY A 526 4.39 -5.96 10.17
C GLY A 526 5.09 -6.47 8.91
N VAL A 527 5.85 -7.56 9.07
CA VAL A 527 6.52 -8.23 7.96
C VAL A 527 6.19 -9.72 7.96
N VAL A 528 6.08 -10.31 6.77
CA VAL A 528 6.10 -11.76 6.58
C VAL A 528 7.32 -12.11 5.73
N VAL A 529 7.93 -13.25 6.02
CA VAL A 529 9.09 -13.77 5.29
C VAL A 529 8.66 -15.03 4.55
N VAL A 530 8.92 -15.06 3.25
CA VAL A 530 8.71 -16.23 2.40
C VAL A 530 10.08 -16.84 2.11
N THR A 531 10.22 -18.14 2.34
CA THR A 531 11.44 -18.91 2.11
C THR A 531 11.20 -19.90 1.00
N ALA A 532 12.16 -20.07 0.08
CA ALA A 532 12.13 -21.15 -0.90
C ALA A 532 13.23 -22.16 -0.59
N ASP A 533 12.87 -23.43 -0.64
CA ASP A 533 13.82 -24.53 -0.70
C ASP A 533 14.72 -24.36 -1.93
N ARG A 534 15.93 -24.91 -1.84
CA ARG A 534 16.92 -24.81 -2.91
C ARG A 534 16.43 -25.48 -4.20
N GLU A 535 15.71 -26.58 -4.06
CA GLU A 535 15.15 -27.36 -5.17
C GLU A 535 13.68 -26.99 -5.48
N CYS A 536 13.21 -25.83 -4.97
CA CYS A 536 11.87 -25.34 -5.27
C CYS A 536 11.63 -25.28 -6.78
N PRO A 537 10.57 -25.93 -7.30
CA PRO A 537 10.21 -25.84 -8.70
C PRO A 537 9.95 -24.40 -9.15
N GLY A 538 10.07 -24.16 -10.45
CA GLY A 538 9.67 -22.89 -11.04
C GLY A 538 8.18 -22.61 -10.78
N PHE A 539 7.87 -21.44 -10.21
CA PHE A 539 6.52 -21.02 -9.88
C PHE A 539 6.24 -19.61 -10.39
N VAL A 540 5.01 -19.39 -10.87
CA VAL A 540 4.42 -18.08 -11.18
C VAL A 540 2.95 -18.17 -10.77
N GLY A 541 2.50 -17.30 -9.89
CA GLY A 541 1.10 -17.28 -9.45
C GLY A 541 0.87 -16.36 -8.26
N GLY A 542 -0.23 -16.61 -7.55
CA GLY A 542 -0.62 -15.86 -6.36
C GLY A 542 -0.16 -16.51 -5.05
N LEU A 543 0.16 -15.68 -4.06
CA LEU A 543 0.34 -16.05 -2.66
C LEU A 543 -0.95 -15.75 -1.89
N ASN A 544 -1.46 -16.70 -1.10
CA ASN A 544 -2.61 -16.48 -0.24
C ASN A 544 -2.16 -16.24 1.20
N LEU A 545 -2.45 -15.05 1.71
CA LEU A 545 -2.22 -14.68 3.10
C LEU A 545 -3.54 -14.32 3.77
N VAL A 546 -3.74 -14.82 4.99
CA VAL A 546 -4.90 -14.49 5.81
C VAL A 546 -4.45 -13.93 7.16
N GLY A 547 -5.12 -12.88 7.60
CA GLY A 547 -5.01 -12.36 8.95
C GLY A 547 -6.06 -13.00 9.84
N VAL A 548 -5.68 -13.31 11.08
CA VAL A 548 -6.54 -13.86 12.12
C VAL A 548 -6.33 -13.05 13.39
N PHE A 549 -7.41 -12.49 13.90
CA PHE A 549 -7.49 -11.89 15.23
C PHE A 549 -8.34 -12.78 16.13
N SER A 550 -7.85 -13.08 17.33
CA SER A 550 -8.57 -13.88 18.32
C SER A 550 -8.39 -13.31 19.73
N GLU A 551 -9.47 -12.79 20.32
CA GLU A 551 -9.48 -12.24 21.68
C GLU A 551 -10.88 -12.36 22.29
N GLY A 552 -10.98 -12.69 23.58
CA GLY A 552 -12.26 -12.72 24.31
C GLY A 552 -13.32 -13.68 23.76
N GLY A 553 -12.92 -14.73 23.03
CA GLY A 553 -13.83 -15.68 22.37
C GLY A 553 -14.31 -15.25 20.98
N THR A 554 -13.95 -14.03 20.53
CA THR A 554 -14.21 -13.56 19.17
C THR A 554 -13.03 -13.91 18.26
N THR A 555 -13.31 -14.49 17.08
CA THR A 555 -12.33 -14.73 16.03
C THR A 555 -12.76 -14.04 14.75
N ILE A 556 -11.86 -13.24 14.17
CA ILE A 556 -12.06 -12.53 12.91
C ILE A 556 -10.97 -12.96 11.95
N THR A 557 -11.38 -13.43 10.77
CA THR A 557 -10.47 -13.84 9.69
C THR A 557 -10.70 -12.98 8.46
N ARG A 558 -9.62 -12.45 7.89
CA ARG A 558 -9.64 -11.57 6.72
C ARG A 558 -8.52 -11.95 5.74
N PRO A 559 -8.82 -12.14 4.45
CA PRO A 559 -7.77 -12.30 3.46
C PRO A 559 -6.98 -10.99 3.31
N ALA A 560 -5.69 -11.10 3.04
CA ALA A 560 -4.88 -9.96 2.65
C ALA A 560 -5.03 -9.67 1.15
N LYS A 561 -5.14 -8.39 0.80
CA LYS A 561 -5.16 -7.93 -0.59
C LYS A 561 -3.74 -7.63 -1.06
N GLY A 562 -3.46 -7.76 -2.36
CA GLY A 562 -2.19 -7.33 -2.93
C GLY A 562 -2.16 -5.82 -3.20
N GLY A 563 -0.98 -5.20 -3.07
CA GLY A 563 -0.73 -3.81 -3.41
C GLY A 563 0.57 -3.64 -4.17
N ALA A 564 0.61 -2.67 -5.08
CA ALA A 564 1.80 -2.36 -5.87
C ALA A 564 1.97 -0.86 -6.11
N MET A 565 3.22 -0.45 -6.21
CA MET A 565 3.61 0.86 -6.74
C MET A 565 3.64 0.79 -8.28
N ILE A 566 3.07 1.80 -8.93
CA ILE A 566 2.90 1.89 -10.39
C ILE A 566 3.89 2.87 -11.00
N TRP A 567 4.03 4.05 -10.41
CA TRP A 567 4.97 5.09 -10.86
C TRP A 567 5.78 5.66 -9.69
N ARG A 568 7.04 5.99 -9.98
CA ARG A 568 7.94 6.75 -9.10
C ARG A 568 7.83 8.25 -9.38
N GLY A 569 7.98 9.08 -8.34
CA GLY A 569 8.15 10.53 -8.46
C GLY A 569 6.95 11.36 -7.99
N LEU A 570 7.22 12.65 -7.73
CA LEU A 570 6.24 13.68 -7.40
C LEU A 570 5.64 14.30 -8.70
N PRO A 571 4.43 14.88 -8.68
CA PRO A 571 3.66 15.25 -7.48
C PRO A 571 2.89 14.11 -6.80
N ILE A 572 2.63 12.96 -7.46
CA ILE A 572 1.92 11.85 -6.80
C ILE A 572 2.55 10.51 -7.19
N PRO A 573 3.32 9.89 -6.28
CA PRO A 573 3.59 8.46 -6.34
C PRO A 573 2.27 7.71 -6.48
N ALA A 574 2.13 6.94 -7.56
CA ALA A 574 0.90 6.20 -7.82
C ALA A 574 1.07 4.76 -7.35
N GLY A 575 0.23 4.30 -6.45
CA GLY A 575 0.05 2.89 -6.11
C GLY A 575 -1.38 2.46 -6.39
N ARG A 576 -1.63 1.15 -6.38
CA ARG A 576 -2.98 0.58 -6.46
C ARG A 576 -3.03 -0.82 -5.85
N LEU A 577 -4.23 -1.27 -5.52
CA LEU A 577 -4.47 -2.67 -5.21
C LEU A 577 -4.25 -3.53 -6.47
N THR A 578 -3.75 -4.73 -6.25
CA THR A 578 -3.64 -5.80 -7.25
C THR A 578 -4.67 -6.87 -6.96
N GLN A 579 -5.11 -7.59 -7.99
CA GLN A 579 -6.16 -8.60 -7.87
C GLN A 579 -5.70 -9.89 -7.16
N GLU A 580 -4.39 -10.03 -6.98
CA GLU A 580 -3.71 -11.10 -6.26
C GLU A 580 -2.44 -10.55 -5.58
N ILE A 581 -1.84 -11.31 -4.67
CA ILE A 581 -0.48 -11.06 -4.17
C ILE A 581 0.46 -11.87 -5.08
N PRO A 582 1.12 -11.24 -6.07
CA PRO A 582 1.91 -11.97 -7.06
C PRO A 582 3.15 -12.60 -6.41
N LEU A 583 3.55 -13.79 -6.83
CA LEU A 583 4.80 -14.45 -6.45
C LEU A 583 5.36 -15.22 -7.64
N ALA A 584 6.64 -15.03 -7.95
CA ALA A 584 7.37 -15.87 -8.89
C ALA A 584 8.70 -16.33 -8.31
N THR A 585 9.20 -17.46 -8.78
CA THR A 585 10.56 -17.88 -8.53
C THR A 585 11.52 -17.31 -9.57
N ALA A 586 12.69 -16.85 -9.13
CA ALA A 586 13.76 -16.35 -9.99
C ALA A 586 14.96 -17.31 -10.01
N SER A 587 16.17 -16.80 -10.28
CA SER A 587 17.43 -17.56 -10.20
C SER A 587 17.78 -17.96 -8.76
N GLU A 588 18.60 -19.00 -8.58
CA GLU A 588 19.05 -19.48 -7.27
C GLU A 588 19.75 -18.39 -6.44
N ALA A 589 19.49 -18.38 -5.13
CA ALA A 589 20.10 -17.47 -4.18
C ALA A 589 21.57 -17.86 -3.89
N LYS A 590 22.45 -16.87 -3.98
CA LYS A 590 23.89 -17.02 -3.67
C LYS A 590 24.24 -16.92 -2.17
N LEU A 591 23.29 -16.40 -1.39
CA LEU A 591 23.44 -16.12 0.03
C LEU A 591 22.16 -16.56 0.75
N LEU A 592 22.31 -17.09 1.96
CA LEU A 592 21.19 -17.34 2.88
C LEU A 592 21.56 -16.78 4.25
N LEU A 593 20.79 -15.81 4.72
CA LEU A 593 20.96 -15.21 6.04
C LEU A 593 20.07 -15.94 7.04
N THR A 594 20.61 -16.40 8.17
CA THR A 594 19.85 -17.06 9.25
C THR A 594 20.02 -16.30 10.57
N ALA A 595 18.92 -16.14 11.30
CA ALA A 595 18.85 -15.47 12.58
C ALA A 595 18.39 -16.43 13.68
N SER A 596 19.09 -16.41 14.82
CA SER A 596 18.82 -17.26 15.98
C SER A 596 18.84 -16.46 17.29
N PRO A 597 17.89 -16.68 18.21
CA PRO A 597 16.78 -17.63 18.10
C PRO A 597 15.69 -17.16 17.14
N ALA A 598 14.96 -18.09 16.53
CA ALA A 598 13.78 -17.78 15.70
C ALA A 598 12.55 -17.42 16.55
N GLU A 599 12.49 -17.93 17.79
CA GLU A 599 11.44 -17.61 18.76
C GLU A 599 12.03 -17.29 20.13
N ALA A 600 11.48 -16.28 20.80
CA ALA A 600 11.86 -15.95 22.17
C ALA A 600 10.68 -15.40 22.98
N ALA A 601 10.75 -15.58 24.30
CA ALA A 601 9.91 -14.83 25.23
C ALA A 601 10.79 -13.85 25.99
N ILE A 602 10.37 -12.59 26.03
CA ILE A 602 11.16 -11.50 26.62
C ILE A 602 10.27 -10.61 27.47
N ASP A 603 10.78 -10.12 28.58
CA ASP A 603 10.10 -9.11 29.39
C ASP A 603 10.34 -7.72 28.77
N GLN A 604 9.39 -6.80 28.93
CA GLN A 604 9.66 -5.38 28.68
C GLN A 604 10.88 -4.89 29.49
N GLU A 605 11.52 -3.81 29.04
CA GLU A 605 12.79 -3.32 29.55
C GLU A 605 13.91 -4.37 29.45
N SER A 606 13.95 -5.14 28.37
CA SER A 606 15.01 -6.13 28.11
C SER A 606 15.56 -6.01 26.70
N VAL A 607 16.72 -6.65 26.48
CA VAL A 607 17.40 -6.72 25.19
C VAL A 607 17.44 -8.17 24.71
N LEU A 608 17.06 -8.41 23.45
CA LEU A 608 17.27 -9.68 22.76
C LEU A 608 18.52 -9.61 21.90
N ASP A 609 19.46 -10.53 22.10
CA ASP A 609 20.56 -10.76 21.17
C ASP A 609 20.15 -11.76 20.10
N VAL A 610 20.43 -11.42 18.85
CA VAL A 610 20.19 -12.29 17.70
C VAL A 610 21.52 -12.60 17.04
N ALA A 611 21.88 -13.89 17.05
CA ALA A 611 23.00 -14.42 16.31
C ALA A 611 22.65 -14.46 14.82
N ILE A 612 23.60 -14.07 13.98
CA ILE A 612 23.48 -14.06 12.53
C ILE A 612 24.53 -15.01 11.94
N ASP A 613 24.08 -15.88 11.03
CA ASP A 613 24.94 -16.71 10.17
C ASP A 613 24.59 -16.46 8.70
N LEU A 614 25.58 -16.07 7.90
CA LEU A 614 25.44 -15.86 6.46
C LEU A 614 26.11 -17.01 5.71
N GLU A 615 25.30 -17.92 5.18
CA GLU A 615 25.77 -18.98 4.28
C GLU A 615 26.14 -18.37 2.91
N GLN A 616 27.35 -18.69 2.42
CA GLN A 616 27.85 -18.22 1.13
C GLN A 616 27.99 -19.38 0.15
N ARG A 617 27.44 -19.22 -1.06
CA ARG A 617 27.42 -20.26 -2.10
C ARG A 617 28.21 -19.85 -3.35
N PHE A 618 29.32 -19.16 -3.16
CA PHE A 618 30.23 -18.72 -4.23
C PHE A 618 31.67 -18.64 -3.71
N ALA A 619 32.62 -18.50 -4.63
CA ALA A 619 34.04 -18.33 -4.29
C ALA A 619 34.40 -16.85 -4.07
N GLY A 620 35.20 -16.57 -3.05
CA GLY A 620 35.65 -15.22 -2.66
C GLY A 620 34.90 -14.68 -1.44
N ALA A 621 35.42 -13.61 -0.84
CA ALA A 621 34.83 -13.01 0.35
C ALA A 621 33.77 -11.96 0.01
N THR A 622 32.76 -11.85 0.86
CA THR A 622 31.86 -10.70 0.90
C THR A 622 32.58 -9.46 1.39
N GLY A 623 32.06 -8.28 1.02
CA GLY A 623 32.37 -7.04 1.72
C GLY A 623 31.85 -7.06 3.17
N PRO A 624 31.97 -5.94 3.92
CA PRO A 624 31.29 -5.79 5.20
C PRO A 624 29.79 -6.09 5.06
N ILE A 625 29.20 -6.73 6.08
CA ILE A 625 27.77 -7.06 6.09
C ILE A 625 27.07 -6.10 7.04
N HIS A 626 26.29 -5.18 6.49
CA HIS A 626 25.51 -4.21 7.25
C HIS A 626 24.14 -4.80 7.58
N LEU A 627 23.88 -4.98 8.87
CA LEU A 627 22.65 -5.55 9.40
C LEU A 627 21.70 -4.46 9.84
N THR A 628 20.42 -4.60 9.52
CA THR A 628 19.35 -3.71 9.96
C THR A 628 18.12 -4.50 10.38
N GLY A 629 17.52 -4.16 11.52
CA GLY A 629 16.22 -4.70 11.91
C GLY A 629 15.09 -4.17 11.04
N ILE A 630 14.22 -5.05 10.53
CA ILE A 630 13.07 -4.70 9.71
C ILE A 630 11.77 -5.25 10.28
N GLY A 631 10.67 -4.51 10.17
CA GLY A 631 9.38 -4.89 10.76
C GLY A 631 9.32 -4.72 12.28
N LEU A 632 10.27 -3.99 12.88
CA LEU A 632 10.25 -3.69 14.30
C LEU A 632 9.04 -2.82 14.67
N PRO A 633 8.46 -3.01 15.87
CA PRO A 633 7.39 -2.15 16.39
C PRO A 633 7.81 -0.67 16.42
N LYS A 634 6.88 0.27 16.21
CA LYS A 634 7.18 1.71 16.10
C LYS A 634 8.02 2.30 17.24
N VAL A 635 7.85 1.77 18.46
CA VAL A 635 8.54 2.24 19.67
C VAL A 635 9.85 1.50 19.93
N ALA A 636 10.07 0.35 19.30
CA ALA A 636 11.35 -0.35 19.34
C ALA A 636 12.24 0.32 18.29
N GLY A 637 13.23 1.09 18.74
CA GLY A 637 14.07 1.90 17.85
C GLY A 637 14.79 1.10 16.76
N HIS A 638 15.51 1.81 15.88
CA HIS A 638 16.28 1.16 14.81
C HIS A 638 17.55 0.49 15.37
N SER A 639 17.66 -0.83 15.18
CA SER A 639 18.89 -1.57 15.47
C SER A 639 19.69 -1.80 14.19
N THR A 640 20.98 -1.47 14.23
CA THR A 640 21.94 -1.75 13.17
C THR A 640 23.22 -2.36 13.73
N ALA A 641 23.89 -3.18 12.93
CA ALA A 641 25.19 -3.77 13.26
C ALA A 641 26.03 -3.95 11.99
N THR A 642 27.33 -4.17 12.11
CA THR A 642 28.19 -4.51 10.96
C THR A 642 29.07 -5.71 11.30
N ILE A 643 29.01 -6.74 10.46
CA ILE A 643 29.95 -7.86 10.49
C ILE A 643 31.14 -7.49 9.59
N PRO A 644 32.38 -7.58 10.07
CA PRO A 644 33.56 -7.26 9.26
C PRO A 644 33.66 -8.09 7.98
N ALA A 645 34.27 -7.53 6.94
CA ALA A 645 34.50 -8.23 5.68
C ALA A 645 35.24 -9.56 5.91
N GLY A 646 34.85 -10.61 5.17
CA GLY A 646 35.38 -11.96 5.31
C GLY A 646 34.85 -12.77 6.49
N SER A 647 34.06 -12.17 7.40
CA SER A 647 33.33 -12.90 8.44
C SER A 647 31.89 -13.18 8.00
N THR A 648 31.36 -14.35 8.36
CA THR A 648 29.97 -14.76 8.07
C THR A 648 29.06 -14.75 9.29
N ARG A 649 29.63 -14.57 10.49
CA ARG A 649 28.91 -14.67 11.76
C ARG A 649 29.04 -13.39 12.56
N GLY A 650 27.96 -13.03 13.24
CA GLY A 650 27.94 -11.86 14.12
C GLY A 650 26.63 -11.74 14.88
N TRP A 651 26.37 -10.55 15.41
CA TRP A 651 25.24 -10.30 16.30
C TRP A 651 24.58 -8.97 16.00
N ILE A 652 23.29 -8.90 16.29
CA ILE A 652 22.51 -7.66 16.36
C ILE A 652 21.57 -7.76 17.56
N SER A 653 21.44 -6.68 18.33
CA SER A 653 20.61 -6.66 19.54
C SER A 653 19.42 -5.71 19.40
N PHE A 654 18.29 -6.09 20.01
CA PHE A 654 17.02 -5.36 19.95
C PHE A 654 16.52 -5.05 21.35
N ALA A 655 16.23 -3.78 21.63
CA ALA A 655 15.63 -3.36 22.89
C ALA A 655 14.09 -3.35 22.81
N PHE A 656 13.45 -3.83 23.88
CA PHE A 656 12.00 -3.86 24.01
C PHE A 656 11.57 -2.96 25.17
N PRO A 657 11.18 -1.71 24.91
CA PRO A 657 10.91 -0.73 25.97
C PRO A 657 9.61 -1.05 26.72
N THR A 658 9.47 -0.51 27.93
CA THR A 658 8.23 -0.58 28.74
C THR A 658 7.00 0.01 28.06
N SER A 659 7.18 0.92 27.09
CA SER A 659 6.11 1.50 26.28
C SER A 659 5.55 0.55 25.22
N LEU A 660 6.22 -0.55 24.90
CA LEU A 660 5.75 -1.54 23.93
C LEU A 660 4.70 -2.45 24.58
N PRO A 661 3.44 -2.48 24.11
CA PRO A 661 2.41 -3.32 24.74
C PRO A 661 2.80 -4.81 24.80
N PRO A 662 2.47 -5.54 25.87
CA PRO A 662 2.69 -6.99 25.92
C PRO A 662 1.91 -7.71 24.81
N GLY A 663 2.53 -8.73 24.22
CA GLY A 663 1.94 -9.50 23.11
C GLY A 663 3.00 -10.08 22.16
N PRO A 664 2.57 -10.84 21.14
CA PRO A 664 3.46 -11.38 20.14
C PRO A 664 3.82 -10.32 19.07
N TYR A 665 5.06 -10.35 18.60
CA TYR A 665 5.58 -9.50 17.52
C TYR A 665 6.50 -10.31 16.62
N THR A 666 6.44 -10.09 15.31
CA THR A 666 7.39 -10.69 14.36
C THR A 666 8.14 -9.61 13.59
N PHE A 667 9.46 -9.79 13.50
CA PHE A 667 10.36 -8.94 12.74
C PHE A 667 11.43 -9.82 12.05
N ALA A 668 12.31 -9.21 11.26
CA ALA A 668 13.43 -9.92 10.63
C ALA A 668 14.69 -9.03 10.58
N VAL A 669 15.81 -9.61 10.15
CA VAL A 669 17.07 -8.88 9.91
C VAL A 669 17.33 -8.83 8.42
N GLN A 670 17.56 -7.63 7.90
CA GLN A 670 18.06 -7.40 6.54
C GLN A 670 19.58 -7.25 6.60
N ALA A 671 20.28 -7.87 5.66
CA ALA A 671 21.71 -7.73 5.47
C ALA A 671 22.02 -7.15 4.08
N GLU A 672 22.79 -6.07 4.06
CA GLU A 672 23.35 -5.46 2.85
C GLU A 672 24.85 -5.71 2.81
N THR A 673 25.35 -6.26 1.70
CA THR A 673 26.78 -6.55 1.52
C THR A 673 27.14 -6.51 0.04
N THR A 674 28.41 -6.76 -0.30
CA THR A 674 28.85 -6.94 -1.69
C THR A 674 29.38 -8.35 -1.93
N ILE A 675 29.12 -8.89 -3.13
CA ILE A 675 29.68 -10.17 -3.58
C ILE A 675 30.56 -9.97 -4.83
N PRO A 676 31.61 -10.80 -5.01
CA PRO A 676 32.41 -10.80 -6.23
C PRO A 676 31.63 -11.43 -7.39
N VAL A 677 31.56 -10.73 -8.52
CA VAL A 677 31.03 -11.25 -9.79
C VAL A 677 32.16 -11.30 -10.82
N PRO A 678 32.38 -12.45 -11.50
CA PRO A 678 33.40 -12.56 -12.54
C PRO A 678 33.21 -11.51 -13.65
N GLY A 679 34.29 -10.83 -14.04
CA GLY A 679 34.27 -9.94 -15.19
C GLY A 679 34.26 -10.70 -16.53
N ALA A 680 33.99 -9.97 -17.63
CA ALA A 680 34.23 -10.50 -18.97
C ALA A 680 35.70 -10.97 -19.11
N LYS A 681 35.97 -11.93 -20.02
CA LYS A 681 37.29 -12.57 -20.16
C LYS A 681 38.46 -11.55 -20.08
N GLY A 682 39.29 -11.68 -19.03
CA GLY A 682 40.46 -10.83 -18.79
C GLY A 682 40.25 -9.64 -17.83
N ALA A 683 39.00 -9.35 -17.43
CA ALA A 683 38.69 -8.29 -16.47
C ALA A 683 38.71 -8.80 -15.01
N LYS A 684 39.08 -7.91 -14.08
CA LYS A 684 39.03 -8.20 -12.63
C LYS A 684 37.58 -8.44 -12.18
N PRO A 685 37.34 -9.29 -11.16
CA PRO A 685 36.02 -9.43 -10.56
C PRO A 685 35.50 -8.08 -10.06
N THR A 686 34.21 -7.81 -10.31
CA THR A 686 33.55 -6.59 -9.84
C THR A 686 32.78 -6.90 -8.57
N GLN A 687 32.82 -6.01 -7.58
CA GLN A 687 32.03 -6.13 -6.36
C GLN A 687 30.63 -5.56 -6.59
N VAL A 688 29.63 -6.31 -6.16
CA VAL A 688 28.23 -6.05 -6.48
C VAL A 688 27.40 -6.06 -5.22
N ALA A 689 26.62 -5.00 -4.99
CA ALA A 689 25.70 -4.91 -3.85
C ALA A 689 24.58 -5.95 -3.94
N VAL A 690 24.30 -6.60 -2.82
CA VAL A 690 23.20 -7.56 -2.64
C VAL A 690 22.52 -7.32 -1.30
N THR A 691 21.21 -7.54 -1.27
CA THR A 691 20.39 -7.49 -0.06
C THR A 691 19.77 -8.87 0.16
N VAL A 692 19.85 -9.39 1.39
CA VAL A 692 19.19 -10.63 1.81
C VAL A 692 18.51 -10.45 3.16
N VAL A 693 17.55 -11.33 3.46
CA VAL A 693 16.75 -11.25 4.69
C VAL A 693 16.79 -12.58 5.45
N SER A 694 16.73 -12.50 6.79
CA SER A 694 16.72 -13.66 7.67
C SER A 694 15.37 -14.39 7.67
N ASN A 695 15.31 -15.55 8.31
CA ASN A 695 14.04 -16.11 8.80
C ASN A 695 13.34 -15.08 9.70
N PRO A 696 12.01 -15.19 9.87
CA PRO A 696 11.31 -14.36 10.83
C PRO A 696 11.78 -14.69 12.25
N ILE A 697 11.76 -13.68 13.10
CA ILE A 697 12.03 -13.76 14.53
C ILE A 697 10.74 -13.34 15.23
N THR A 698 10.14 -14.28 15.97
CA THR A 698 8.90 -14.04 16.72
C THR A 698 9.19 -13.93 18.20
N VAL A 699 8.80 -12.81 18.79
CA VAL A 699 8.99 -12.54 20.22
C VAL A 699 7.66 -12.39 20.93
N THR A 700 7.50 -13.07 22.07
CA THR A 700 6.38 -12.83 22.98
C THR A 700 6.84 -11.88 24.09
N VAL A 701 6.38 -10.64 24.04
CA VAL A 701 6.71 -9.59 25.02
C VAL A 701 5.79 -9.71 26.23
N ARG A 702 6.36 -9.75 27.42
CA ARG A 702 5.67 -9.83 28.71
C ARG A 702 5.83 -8.53 29.51
N PRO A 703 4.93 -8.22 30.47
CA PRO A 703 5.10 -7.06 31.34
C PRO A 703 6.42 -7.10 32.12
N ALA A 704 7.12 -5.96 32.21
CA ALA A 704 8.37 -5.86 32.97
C ALA A 704 8.15 -6.22 34.45
N ARG A 705 9.07 -7.01 35.02
CA ARG A 705 9.16 -7.24 36.47
C ARG A 705 10.34 -6.52 37.10
N ILE A 706 11.33 -6.15 36.31
CA ILE A 706 12.50 -5.35 36.70
C ILE A 706 12.63 -4.23 35.69
N VAL A 707 12.72 -2.99 36.16
CA VAL A 707 13.00 -1.82 35.31
C VAL A 707 14.36 -1.26 35.72
N LEU A 708 15.29 -1.19 34.76
CA LEU A 708 16.63 -0.68 34.98
C LEU A 708 16.73 0.78 34.54
N GLU A 709 17.41 1.60 35.34
CA GLU A 709 17.89 2.92 34.91
C GLU A 709 19.36 3.07 35.24
N ILE A 710 20.14 3.61 34.30
CA ILE A 710 21.54 3.95 34.51
C ILE A 710 21.61 5.42 34.89
N ASP A 711 22.35 5.75 35.95
CA ASP A 711 22.55 7.13 36.36
C ASP A 711 23.22 7.89 35.20
N PRO A 712 22.62 8.98 34.69
CA PRO A 712 23.17 9.76 33.57
C PRO A 712 24.55 10.38 33.88
N ARG A 713 24.97 10.40 35.14
CA ARG A 713 26.30 10.85 35.57
C ARG A 713 27.37 9.76 35.49
N THR A 714 27.00 8.53 35.14
CA THR A 714 27.94 7.43 34.94
C THR A 714 28.93 7.78 33.81
N PRO A 715 30.25 7.55 33.99
CA PRO A 715 31.22 7.79 32.93
C PRO A 715 30.92 6.96 31.68
N THR A 716 30.87 7.62 30.53
CA THR A 716 30.69 6.95 29.22
C THR A 716 32.02 6.64 28.51
N LYS A 717 33.15 6.91 29.17
CA LYS A 717 34.50 6.63 28.68
C LYS A 717 35.34 5.91 29.73
N ILE A 718 36.15 4.96 29.29
CA ILE A 718 37.12 4.24 30.13
C ILE A 718 38.43 4.08 29.37
N ALA A 719 39.54 4.55 29.95
CA ALA A 719 40.86 4.28 29.39
C ALA A 719 41.29 2.83 29.69
N ARG A 720 42.13 2.25 28.83
CA ARG A 720 42.75 0.95 29.08
C ARG A 720 43.50 0.94 30.42
N GLY A 721 43.44 -0.19 31.11
CA GLY A 721 44.00 -0.37 32.46
C GLY A 721 43.23 0.35 33.58
N LYS A 722 42.10 1.00 33.30
CA LYS A 722 41.29 1.73 34.30
C LYS A 722 40.03 0.97 34.72
N ILE A 723 39.41 1.50 35.78
CA ILE A 723 38.15 1.03 36.34
C ILE A 723 37.21 2.23 36.47
N ILE A 724 35.95 2.07 36.06
CA ILE A 724 34.89 3.06 36.31
C ILE A 724 33.77 2.44 37.16
N GLN A 725 32.92 3.30 37.73
CA GLN A 725 31.75 2.90 38.50
C GLN A 725 30.49 3.18 37.67
N LEU A 726 29.74 2.14 37.35
CA LEU A 726 28.44 2.21 36.71
C LEU A 726 27.36 2.19 37.77
N ARG A 727 26.69 3.33 37.97
CA ARG A 727 25.61 3.46 38.96
C ARG A 727 24.27 3.23 38.28
N PHE A 728 23.39 2.49 38.94
CA PHE A 728 22.10 2.13 38.39
C PHE A 728 21.05 1.92 39.47
N THR A 729 19.79 1.96 39.05
CA THR A 729 18.63 1.48 39.79
C THR A 729 18.02 0.26 39.07
N ALA A 730 17.42 -0.63 39.85
CA ALA A 730 16.69 -1.81 39.41
C ALA A 730 15.38 -1.88 40.20
N GLU A 731 14.36 -1.20 39.70
CA GLU A 731 13.05 -1.13 40.33
C GLU A 731 12.29 -2.44 40.09
N ARG A 732 11.80 -3.05 41.17
CA ARG A 732 10.94 -4.23 41.08
C ARG A 732 9.50 -3.81 40.84
N LYS A 733 8.85 -4.38 39.82
CA LYS A 733 7.48 -4.07 39.43
C LYS A 733 6.55 -5.26 39.64
N GLN A 734 5.25 -4.99 39.56
CA GLN A 734 4.20 -6.01 39.54
C GLN A 734 4.26 -6.97 40.76
N GLY A 735 4.59 -6.45 41.94
CA GLY A 735 4.66 -7.22 43.18
C GLY A 735 5.85 -8.18 43.32
N PHE A 736 6.84 -8.12 42.41
CA PHE A 736 8.07 -8.91 42.54
C PHE A 736 8.93 -8.38 43.71
N ILE A 737 9.40 -9.28 44.57
CA ILE A 737 10.20 -8.94 45.77
C ILE A 737 11.48 -9.80 45.91
N GLY A 738 11.81 -10.59 44.90
CA GLY A 738 12.95 -11.51 44.92
C GLY A 738 14.32 -10.82 44.79
N LYS A 739 15.40 -11.62 44.85
CA LYS A 739 16.77 -11.10 44.63
C LYS A 739 16.93 -10.69 43.16
N VAL A 740 17.76 -9.68 42.91
CA VAL A 740 18.12 -9.24 41.56
C VAL A 740 19.63 -9.28 41.41
N HIS A 741 20.14 -10.16 40.54
CA HIS A 741 21.55 -10.25 40.19
C HIS A 741 21.80 -9.41 38.94
N THR A 742 22.78 -8.50 38.98
CA THR A 742 23.11 -7.66 37.83
C THR A 742 24.51 -7.92 37.31
N GLU A 743 24.69 -7.91 36.00
CA GLU A 743 25.98 -8.14 35.33
C GLU A 743 26.14 -7.25 34.11
N LEU A 744 27.39 -6.99 33.71
CA LEU A 744 27.70 -6.33 32.45
C LEU A 744 27.86 -7.38 31.35
N VAL A 745 27.02 -7.32 30.32
CA VAL A 745 26.92 -8.32 29.26
C VAL A 745 27.03 -7.67 27.89
N ALA A 746 27.60 -8.39 26.93
CA ALA A 746 27.56 -8.07 25.51
C ALA A 746 27.40 -9.38 24.71
N PRO A 747 26.74 -9.37 23.54
CA PRO A 747 26.66 -10.55 22.70
C PRO A 747 28.07 -11.03 22.29
N GLY A 748 28.39 -12.29 22.58
CA GLY A 748 29.73 -12.87 22.35
C GLY A 748 30.82 -12.40 23.33
N GLY A 749 30.50 -11.51 24.27
CA GLY A 749 31.46 -10.89 25.18
C GLY A 749 32.35 -9.84 24.51
N VAL A 750 33.04 -9.02 25.33
CA VAL A 750 34.05 -8.07 24.86
C VAL A 750 35.39 -8.47 25.48
N VAL A 751 36.37 -8.79 24.62
CA VAL A 751 37.73 -9.12 25.07
C VAL A 751 38.26 -7.95 25.92
N GLY A 752 38.82 -8.28 27.08
CA GLY A 752 39.42 -7.30 27.97
C GLY A 752 38.46 -6.38 28.74
N LEU A 753 37.13 -6.52 28.59
CA LEU A 753 36.16 -5.76 29.38
C LEU A 753 35.44 -6.68 30.38
N ARG A 754 35.42 -6.31 31.66
CA ARG A 754 34.76 -7.10 32.72
C ARG A 754 33.91 -6.22 33.63
N GLY A 755 32.73 -6.70 34.00
CA GLY A 755 31.90 -6.12 35.06
C GLY A 755 31.95 -6.97 36.32
N ARG A 756 32.07 -6.34 37.50
CA ARG A 756 31.82 -7.03 38.78
C ARG A 756 30.36 -6.88 39.15
N GLY A 757 29.58 -7.94 38.92
CA GLY A 757 28.15 -7.97 39.20
C GLY A 757 27.78 -7.65 40.65
N VAL A 758 26.55 -7.18 40.84
CA VAL A 758 25.99 -6.79 42.15
C VAL A 758 24.71 -7.57 42.36
N THR A 759 24.46 -8.02 43.59
CA THR A 759 23.20 -8.66 43.97
C THR A 759 22.42 -7.75 44.90
N LEU A 760 21.23 -7.34 44.46
CA LEU A 760 20.30 -6.56 45.26
C LEU A 760 19.38 -7.52 46.03
N VAL A 761 19.35 -7.37 47.35
CA VAL A 761 18.53 -8.18 48.27
C VAL A 761 17.62 -7.27 49.10
N GLY A 762 16.50 -7.82 49.59
CA GLY A 762 15.55 -7.06 50.38
C GLY A 762 14.92 -5.90 49.59
N GLN A 763 14.84 -4.72 50.21
CA GLN A 763 14.24 -3.52 49.63
C GLN A 763 15.23 -2.67 48.81
N SER A 764 16.49 -3.09 48.67
CA SER A 764 17.49 -2.33 47.90
C SER A 764 17.17 -2.37 46.40
N ASP A 765 17.14 -1.20 45.78
CA ASP A 765 16.81 -0.96 44.37
C ASP A 765 17.91 -0.21 43.62
N SER A 766 19.05 0.08 44.26
CA SER A 766 20.19 0.78 43.66
C SER A 766 21.49 0.01 43.88
N GLY A 767 22.37 0.11 42.89
CA GLY A 767 23.64 -0.60 42.87
C GLY A 767 24.75 0.18 42.17
N THR A 768 25.98 -0.26 42.37
CA THR A 768 27.15 0.27 41.65
C THR A 768 28.03 -0.87 41.19
N LEU A 769 28.14 -1.04 39.87
CA LEU A 769 28.92 -2.08 39.21
C LEU A 769 30.31 -1.53 38.85
N GLN A 770 31.38 -2.26 39.14
CA GLN A 770 32.72 -1.89 38.69
C GLN A 770 32.95 -2.41 37.28
N VAL A 771 33.25 -1.52 36.33
CA VAL A 771 33.63 -1.88 34.96
C VAL A 771 35.14 -1.72 34.81
N ILE A 772 35.82 -2.77 34.36
CA ILE A 772 37.27 -2.88 34.25
C ILE A 772 37.63 -3.08 32.77
N ALA A 773 38.48 -2.22 32.21
CA ALA A 773 39.07 -2.40 30.88
C ALA A 773 40.55 -2.76 31.02
N THR A 774 40.97 -3.91 30.50
CA THR A 774 42.37 -4.33 30.45
C THR A 774 43.10 -3.68 29.27
N GLU A 775 44.43 -3.81 29.23
CA GLU A 775 45.29 -3.22 28.18
C GLU A 775 44.95 -3.72 26.76
N ASP A 776 44.42 -4.92 26.63
CA ASP A 776 44.02 -5.54 25.36
C ASP A 776 42.57 -5.23 24.94
N ALA A 777 41.82 -4.46 25.73
CA ALA A 777 40.43 -4.13 25.42
C ALA A 777 40.35 -3.33 24.09
N PRO A 778 39.45 -3.65 23.15
CA PRO A 778 39.40 -2.98 21.85
C PRO A 778 39.03 -1.51 22.01
N LEU A 779 39.73 -0.61 21.31
CA LEU A 779 39.43 0.82 21.35
C LEU A 779 38.11 1.15 20.65
N GLY A 780 37.51 2.27 21.06
CA GLY A 780 36.31 2.84 20.46
C GLY A 780 35.04 2.47 21.20
N ARG A 781 33.91 2.78 20.56
CA ARG A 781 32.57 2.52 21.12
C ARG A 781 32.21 1.05 20.95
N HIS A 782 31.75 0.42 22.02
CA HIS A 782 31.26 -0.96 21.99
C HIS A 782 29.75 -0.97 21.87
N LEU A 783 29.26 -1.33 20.68
CA LEU A 783 27.83 -1.49 20.43
C LEU A 783 27.29 -2.68 21.24
N PHE A 784 26.06 -2.56 21.72
CA PHE A 784 25.31 -3.60 22.44
C PHE A 784 25.82 -4.03 23.83
N LEU A 785 26.82 -3.34 24.40
CA LEU A 785 27.12 -3.48 25.82
C LEU A 785 25.88 -3.10 26.64
N ARG A 786 25.53 -3.92 27.63
CA ARG A 786 24.35 -3.68 28.47
C ARG A 786 24.57 -4.09 29.93
N LEU A 787 23.81 -3.43 30.80
CA LEU A 787 23.57 -3.91 32.15
C LEU A 787 22.40 -4.89 32.05
N ASP A 788 22.64 -6.14 32.45
CA ASP A 788 21.61 -7.18 32.56
C ASP A 788 21.25 -7.37 34.03
N ALA A 789 19.98 -7.67 34.30
CA ALA A 789 19.44 -7.93 35.63
C ALA A 789 18.54 -9.17 35.59
N VAL A 790 18.83 -10.11 36.47
CA VAL A 790 18.16 -11.40 36.56
C VAL A 790 17.51 -11.50 37.94
N GLY A 791 16.18 -11.49 37.95
CA GLY A 791 15.35 -11.69 39.13
C GLY A 791 15.12 -13.17 39.40
N THR A 792 15.30 -13.59 40.66
CA THR A 792 15.07 -14.97 41.06
C THR A 792 13.78 -15.17 41.86
N VAL A 793 13.10 -16.28 41.60
CA VAL A 793 11.96 -16.80 42.39
C VAL A 793 12.35 -18.20 42.84
N GLU A 794 12.33 -18.47 44.15
CA GLU A 794 12.83 -19.74 44.71
C GLU A 794 14.25 -20.09 44.21
N ASP A 795 15.11 -19.07 44.12
CA ASP A 795 16.48 -19.12 43.59
C ASP A 795 16.61 -19.60 42.12
N GLN A 796 15.50 -19.70 41.37
CA GLN A 796 15.51 -19.91 39.92
C GLN A 796 15.49 -18.57 39.18
N PRO A 797 16.28 -18.39 38.10
CA PRO A 797 16.27 -17.16 37.30
C PRO A 797 15.00 -17.11 36.43
N VAL A 798 14.06 -16.25 36.78
CA VAL A 798 12.74 -16.20 36.12
C VAL A 798 12.54 -14.91 35.33
N TYR A 799 12.91 -13.76 35.89
CA TYR A 799 12.62 -12.46 35.30
C TYR A 799 13.88 -11.78 34.81
N ARG A 800 13.79 -11.08 33.68
CA ARG A 800 14.92 -10.34 33.12
C ARG A 800 14.59 -8.87 32.93
N GLY A 801 15.61 -8.04 33.02
CA GLY A 801 15.61 -6.65 32.62
C GLY A 801 17.00 -6.31 32.13
N SER A 802 17.13 -5.57 31.03
CA SER A 802 18.41 -5.18 30.47
C SER A 802 18.35 -3.80 29.83
N ARG A 803 19.42 -3.03 29.98
CA ARG A 803 19.53 -1.69 29.40
C ARG A 803 20.90 -1.46 28.79
N PHE A 804 20.94 -0.92 27.57
CA PHE A 804 22.20 -0.60 26.89
C PHE A 804 23.02 0.41 27.70
N VAL A 805 24.34 0.20 27.70
CA VAL A 805 25.34 1.02 28.36
C VAL A 805 26.18 1.66 27.26
N GLU A 806 26.16 3.00 27.18
CA GLU A 806 27.06 3.72 26.28
C GLU A 806 28.46 3.78 26.92
N LEU A 807 29.42 3.05 26.35
CA LEU A 807 30.80 3.03 26.82
C LEU A 807 31.80 3.04 25.65
N GLU A 808 32.71 4.00 25.68
CA GLU A 808 33.84 4.15 24.75
C GLU A 808 35.14 3.80 25.47
N ILE A 809 35.89 2.83 24.92
CA ILE A 809 37.22 2.49 25.42
C ILE A 809 38.24 3.39 24.74
N THR A 810 38.99 4.14 25.54
CA THR A 810 40.06 5.03 25.07
C THR A 810 41.42 4.44 25.39
N GLU A 811 42.45 4.99 24.75
CA GLU A 811 43.83 4.70 25.14
C GLU A 811 44.10 5.13 26.59
#